data_AF-A0A9E4HEI8-F1
#
_entry.id   AF-A0A9E4HEI8-F1
#
_cell.length_a   1.000
_cell.length_b   1.000
_cell.length_c   1.000
_cell.angle_alpha   90.00
_cell.angle_beta   90.00
_cell.angle_gamma   90.00
#
_symmetry.space_group_name_H-M   'P 1'
#
loop_
_entity.id
_entity.type
_entity.pdbx_description
1 polymer ?
#
loop_
_entity_poly.entity_id
_entity_poly.type
_entity_poly.pdbx_seq_one_letter_code
_entity_poly.pdbx_strand_id
1 'polypeptide(L)'
;MDIFQKCRDFTRADDVKEAGYYPYFRAIEENEGPVVRVEGREVIMAGSNNYLGLTGHRRVMEAAKKAIDQYGTSCSGSRYLTGTVNLHENLEYELADYMGKESCLLFSTGYQTAQGVIPSLVGRGEYVISDRDNHACIVAANLMAKGAFGEVVRFKHGDMDDLERRISKLPEDTGKLIVTDGVFSTTGTLVDLPRLVEIAKKYGARMMVDDAHALGVIGKGGRGTASYFGLEDDTDLTMGTFSKSLASLGGWVVGDERVINYIKHTSPALIFSASPTPASVASALEALKIIREEPERIDRLKSNADYLRNGFKEIGYKVIDGITGVIPVIVGDDTLAFIFWRRLFDAGVFVNAFITPGVMQGYQMMRCSVMATHEKEHLDKILELFEDIGMEMGLLDKEVGSVAAEGSLAYEPLPVEGDVSIRELSGRKGNKEFVRMVWRLHKDEEKWVAPIEMDRMRLIDTVKNPFYKHAGLKLFIAERDGEPVGRIAAIVNDVHNQTYNDKIGFFGFFESVNDQNVANALLNVASDWLREQGMDTVRGPVSPSTNDEVGLLIKGFEHIPSALMPWNPPYCVDLLENAGFALEKKLLAWNVEYPACMTDKILRVTAALKQRGKIRVRPLSMKRFPEEVENIKGIYNQAWQPNWGFLPMSDEEMNTMAYELKQIIDPDLVVFAEKEGEDRPIGFALAVPNINQAFKNGKPIPPGAKNLPTAIMNLMTNKKKIDAMRIITLGVLPKYQAKGVDAMLYRELMEQGVAKGMERGEASWVLEDNKMMNRAAEMMNAEAYKVYGVYEKKL
;
A
#
# COMPACT_ATOMS: atom_id res chain seq x y z
N MET A 1 -18.84 -4.82 -29.33
CA MET A 1 -17.92 -5.68 -28.55
C MET A 1 -18.71 -6.87 -28.04
N ASP A 2 -18.26 -8.09 -28.30
CA ASP A 2 -18.85 -9.31 -27.74
C ASP A 2 -18.61 -9.36 -26.22
N ILE A 3 -19.63 -9.72 -25.44
CA ILE A 3 -19.53 -9.80 -23.97
C ILE A 3 -18.47 -10.80 -23.51
N PHE A 4 -18.18 -11.82 -24.33
CA PHE A 4 -17.11 -12.79 -24.08
C PHE A 4 -15.74 -12.37 -24.62
N GLN A 5 -15.64 -11.25 -25.36
CA GLN A 5 -14.36 -10.81 -25.89
C GLN A 5 -13.34 -10.56 -24.78
N LYS A 6 -13.75 -9.88 -23.70
CA LYS A 6 -12.93 -9.68 -22.49
C LYS A 6 -12.44 -10.98 -21.84
N CYS A 7 -13.20 -12.08 -22.00
CA CYS A 7 -12.82 -13.38 -21.47
C CYS A 7 -11.74 -14.03 -22.36
N ARG A 8 -11.84 -13.86 -23.68
CA ARG A 8 -10.83 -14.34 -24.64
C ARG A 8 -9.53 -13.52 -24.58
N ASP A 9 -9.64 -12.24 -24.26
CA ASP A 9 -8.49 -11.34 -24.14
C ASP A 9 -7.77 -11.45 -22.78
N PHE A 10 -8.35 -12.16 -21.81
CA PHE A 10 -7.76 -12.35 -20.49
C PHE A 10 -6.71 -13.47 -20.54
N THR A 11 -5.42 -13.10 -20.61
CA THR A 11 -4.30 -14.07 -20.64
C THR A 11 -3.53 -14.17 -19.33
N ARG A 12 -3.73 -13.24 -18.38
CA ARG A 12 -2.89 -13.12 -17.16
C ARG A 12 -2.67 -14.45 -16.43
N ALA A 13 -3.73 -15.26 -16.27
CA ALA A 13 -3.62 -16.54 -15.59
C ALA A 13 -2.85 -17.58 -16.43
N ASP A 14 -3.03 -17.56 -17.75
CA ASP A 14 -2.36 -18.49 -18.67
C ASP A 14 -0.88 -18.15 -18.81
N ASP A 15 -0.54 -16.86 -18.84
CA ASP A 15 0.84 -16.37 -18.83
C ASP A 15 1.61 -16.86 -17.56
N VAL A 16 0.96 -16.82 -16.38
CA VAL A 16 1.58 -17.30 -15.12
C VAL A 16 1.65 -18.84 -15.05
N LYS A 17 0.68 -19.55 -15.63
CA LYS A 17 0.74 -21.01 -15.76
C LYS A 17 1.89 -21.43 -16.68
N GLU A 18 2.04 -20.77 -17.83
CA GLU A 18 3.14 -21.00 -18.77
C GLU A 18 4.50 -20.74 -18.12
N ALA A 19 4.58 -19.72 -17.26
CA ALA A 19 5.78 -19.43 -16.47
C ALA A 19 6.05 -20.43 -15.32
N GLY A 20 5.12 -21.32 -14.99
CA GLY A 20 5.30 -22.38 -13.97
C GLY A 20 5.07 -21.98 -12.52
N TYR A 21 4.64 -20.73 -12.24
CA TYR A 21 4.51 -20.21 -10.87
C TYR A 21 3.06 -20.11 -10.36
N TYR A 22 2.10 -20.71 -11.06
CA TYR A 22 0.67 -20.57 -10.74
C TYR A 22 0.29 -21.29 -9.43
N PRO A 23 -0.20 -20.58 -8.38
CA PRO A 23 -0.41 -21.17 -7.06
C PRO A 23 -1.80 -21.78 -6.86
N TYR A 24 -2.75 -21.47 -7.74
CA TYR A 24 -4.17 -21.73 -7.50
C TYR A 24 -4.66 -23.03 -8.12
N PHE A 25 -5.80 -23.51 -7.62
CA PHE A 25 -6.52 -24.69 -8.12
C PHE A 25 -5.72 -26.00 -8.11
N ARG A 26 -4.83 -26.16 -7.12
CA ARG A 26 -4.10 -27.43 -6.90
C ARG A 26 -4.97 -28.41 -6.12
N ALA A 27 -5.09 -29.62 -6.66
CA ALA A 27 -5.91 -30.66 -6.04
C ALA A 27 -5.18 -31.29 -4.87
N ILE A 28 -5.84 -31.32 -3.71
CA ILE A 28 -5.39 -32.10 -2.55
C ILE A 28 -5.86 -33.54 -2.77
N GLU A 29 -4.91 -34.47 -2.83
CA GLU A 29 -5.13 -35.91 -3.03
C GLU A 29 -5.50 -36.58 -1.69
N GLU A 30 -4.79 -36.21 -0.62
CA GLU A 30 -4.99 -36.73 0.74
C GLU A 30 -4.81 -35.59 1.76
N ASN A 31 -5.58 -35.62 2.86
CA ASN A 31 -5.54 -34.58 3.89
C ASN A 31 -5.55 -35.20 5.29
N GLU A 32 -4.42 -35.08 5.99
CA GLU A 32 -4.26 -35.56 7.36
C GLU A 32 -4.22 -34.40 8.39
N GLY A 33 -4.55 -33.18 7.96
CA GLY A 33 -4.53 -31.98 8.80
C GLY A 33 -3.32 -31.09 8.50
N PRO A 34 -2.25 -31.13 9.32
CA PRO A 34 -1.06 -30.29 9.11
C PRO A 34 -0.20 -30.74 7.91
N VAL A 35 -0.40 -31.95 7.40
CA VAL A 35 0.27 -32.48 6.21
C VAL A 35 -0.78 -32.94 5.19
N VAL A 36 -0.55 -32.61 3.93
CA VAL A 36 -1.42 -32.99 2.81
C VAL A 36 -0.61 -33.55 1.66
N ARG A 37 -1.23 -34.39 0.83
CA ARG A 37 -0.64 -34.86 -0.43
C ARG A 37 -1.16 -34.03 -1.59
N VAL A 38 -0.28 -33.42 -2.37
CA VAL A 38 -0.61 -32.60 -3.55
C VAL A 38 0.42 -32.91 -4.63
N GLU A 39 0.02 -33.30 -5.84
CA GLU A 39 0.95 -33.64 -6.92
C GLU A 39 1.92 -34.78 -6.55
N GLY A 40 1.39 -35.81 -5.90
CA GLY A 40 2.15 -37.00 -5.49
C GLY A 40 3.18 -36.78 -4.38
N ARG A 41 3.29 -35.59 -3.79
CA ARG A 41 4.23 -35.27 -2.70
C ARG A 41 3.49 -34.84 -1.44
N GLU A 42 4.10 -35.09 -0.28
CA GLU A 42 3.64 -34.60 1.01
C GLU A 42 4.14 -33.18 1.25
N VAL A 43 3.25 -32.28 1.66
CA VAL A 43 3.57 -30.88 1.98
C VAL A 43 2.91 -30.48 3.30
N ILE A 44 3.63 -29.66 4.08
CA ILE A 44 3.12 -29.06 5.30
C ILE A 44 2.11 -27.98 4.92
N MET A 45 0.88 -28.12 5.40
CA MET A 45 -0.24 -27.22 5.11
C MET A 45 -0.27 -26.05 6.10
N ALA A 46 0.35 -24.94 5.70
CA ALA A 46 0.33 -23.66 6.40
C ALA A 46 -0.57 -22.62 5.68
N GLY A 47 -1.53 -23.07 4.87
CA GLY A 47 -2.43 -22.22 4.08
C GLY A 47 -3.92 -22.56 4.27
N SER A 48 -4.29 -23.31 5.30
CA SER A 48 -5.67 -23.74 5.51
C SER A 48 -6.33 -23.03 6.69
N ASN A 49 -7.64 -22.76 6.58
CA ASN A 49 -8.44 -22.19 7.66
C ASN A 49 -8.96 -23.26 8.65
N ASN A 50 -8.41 -24.49 8.61
CA ASN A 50 -8.74 -25.57 9.54
C ASN A 50 -8.06 -25.33 10.91
N TYR A 51 -8.36 -24.19 11.55
CA TYR A 51 -7.64 -23.68 12.71
C TYR A 51 -7.49 -24.70 13.85
N LEU A 52 -8.48 -25.56 14.06
CA LEU A 52 -8.47 -26.54 15.14
C LEU A 52 -8.07 -27.96 14.71
N GLY A 53 -7.76 -28.15 13.42
CA GLY A 53 -7.34 -29.44 12.88
C GLY A 53 -8.47 -30.47 12.81
N LEU A 54 -9.74 -30.05 12.73
CA LEU A 54 -10.90 -30.93 12.94
C LEU A 54 -11.39 -31.63 11.67
N THR A 55 -10.97 -31.23 10.47
CA THR A 55 -11.39 -31.87 9.20
C THR A 55 -11.03 -33.36 9.11
N GLY A 56 -9.86 -33.75 9.65
CA GLY A 56 -9.42 -35.14 9.71
C GLY A 56 -9.80 -35.84 11.02
N HIS A 57 -10.57 -35.20 11.90
CA HIS A 57 -10.84 -35.73 13.22
C HIS A 57 -11.82 -36.91 13.16
N ARG A 58 -11.45 -38.04 13.77
CA ARG A 58 -12.22 -39.29 13.71
C ARG A 58 -13.68 -39.10 14.12
N ARG A 59 -13.95 -38.39 15.23
CA ARG A 59 -15.32 -38.15 15.70
C ARG A 59 -16.17 -37.40 14.67
N VAL A 60 -15.60 -36.39 14.01
CA VAL A 60 -16.28 -35.58 12.98
C VAL A 60 -16.61 -36.43 11.76
N MET A 61 -15.65 -37.21 11.25
CA MET A 61 -15.86 -38.12 10.12
C MET A 61 -16.93 -39.18 10.42
N GLU A 62 -16.92 -39.77 11.62
CA GLU A 62 -17.92 -40.75 12.01
C GLU A 62 -19.32 -40.16 12.18
N ALA A 63 -19.43 -38.91 12.67
CA ALA A 63 -20.70 -38.19 12.72
C ALA A 63 -21.28 -37.98 11.32
N ALA A 64 -20.45 -37.58 10.35
CA ALA A 64 -20.86 -37.42 8.96
C ALA A 64 -21.38 -38.73 8.36
N LYS A 65 -20.64 -39.84 8.52
CA LYS A 65 -21.03 -41.17 8.00
C LYS A 65 -22.38 -41.63 8.58
N LYS A 66 -22.56 -41.51 9.90
CA LYS A 66 -23.83 -41.85 10.56
C LYS A 66 -24.99 -41.01 10.04
N ALA A 67 -24.77 -39.72 9.77
CA ALA A 67 -25.80 -38.86 9.22
C ALA A 67 -26.17 -39.26 7.77
N ILE A 68 -25.19 -39.71 6.97
CA ILE A 68 -25.44 -40.25 5.63
C ILE A 68 -26.29 -41.53 5.72
N ASP A 69 -25.93 -42.45 6.61
CA ASP A 69 -26.67 -43.71 6.78
C ASP A 69 -28.11 -43.48 7.22
N GLN A 70 -28.37 -42.45 8.03
CA GLN A 70 -29.69 -42.15 8.58
C GLN A 70 -30.56 -41.26 7.68
N TYR A 71 -29.99 -40.20 7.10
CA TYR A 71 -30.73 -39.15 6.39
C TYR A 71 -30.42 -39.07 4.90
N GLY A 72 -29.46 -39.85 4.40
CA GLY A 72 -28.96 -39.77 3.04
C GLY A 72 -28.01 -38.59 2.82
N THR A 73 -27.60 -38.40 1.57
CA THR A 73 -26.57 -37.41 1.19
C THR A 73 -27.11 -35.98 1.02
N SER A 74 -28.44 -35.81 0.94
CA SER A 74 -29.10 -34.53 0.68
C SER A 74 -30.53 -34.54 1.20
N CYS A 75 -31.02 -33.39 1.69
CA CYS A 75 -32.43 -33.20 2.04
C CYS A 75 -33.34 -32.94 0.81
N SER A 76 -32.76 -32.64 -0.36
CA SER A 76 -33.48 -32.30 -1.60
C SER A 76 -34.55 -31.20 -1.44
N GLY A 77 -34.32 -30.22 -0.56
CA GLY A 77 -35.28 -29.15 -0.28
C GLY A 77 -34.67 -27.99 0.53
N SER A 78 -35.34 -26.83 0.47
CA SER A 78 -35.00 -25.66 1.30
C SER A 78 -35.51 -25.81 2.72
N ARG A 79 -34.89 -25.07 3.67
CA ARG A 79 -35.32 -25.06 5.08
C ARG A 79 -36.76 -24.62 5.29
N TYR A 80 -37.31 -23.85 4.35
CA TYR A 80 -38.70 -23.36 4.39
C TYR A 80 -39.74 -24.45 4.10
N LEU A 81 -39.33 -25.53 3.40
CA LEU A 81 -40.23 -26.63 3.01
C LEU A 81 -39.73 -27.95 3.61
N THR A 82 -39.22 -28.86 2.79
CA THR A 82 -38.87 -30.24 3.17
C THR A 82 -37.40 -30.40 3.56
N GLY A 83 -36.61 -29.33 3.59
CA GLY A 83 -35.16 -29.36 3.81
C GLY A 83 -34.70 -29.44 5.26
N THR A 84 -35.60 -29.50 6.23
CA THR A 84 -35.24 -29.49 7.66
C THR A 84 -35.28 -30.90 8.23
N VAL A 85 -34.15 -31.37 8.74
CA VAL A 85 -34.04 -32.58 9.59
C VAL A 85 -33.60 -32.22 11.00
N ASN A 86 -33.86 -33.09 11.99
CA ASN A 86 -33.57 -32.83 13.40
C ASN A 86 -32.15 -32.31 13.68
N LEU A 87 -31.15 -32.76 12.91
CA LEU A 87 -29.78 -32.27 13.04
C LEU A 87 -29.65 -30.75 12.87
N HIS A 88 -30.46 -30.12 12.01
CA HIS A 88 -30.44 -28.68 11.78
C HIS A 88 -30.85 -27.93 13.04
N GLU A 89 -32.02 -28.28 13.59
CA GLU A 89 -32.57 -27.63 14.78
C GLU A 89 -31.68 -27.89 16.00
N ASN A 90 -31.10 -29.10 16.12
CA ASN A 90 -30.13 -29.40 17.18
C ASN A 90 -28.87 -28.53 17.07
N LEU A 91 -28.31 -28.37 15.86
CA LEU A 91 -27.13 -27.51 15.67
C LEU A 91 -27.47 -26.04 15.91
N GLU A 92 -28.65 -25.57 15.50
CA GLU A 92 -29.12 -24.22 15.79
C GLU A 92 -29.19 -23.98 17.30
N TYR A 93 -29.79 -24.91 18.06
CA TYR A 93 -29.83 -24.83 19.52
C TYR A 93 -28.42 -24.79 20.15
N GLU A 94 -27.54 -25.71 19.76
CA GLU A 94 -26.19 -25.79 20.34
C GLU A 94 -25.32 -24.57 19.99
N LEU A 95 -25.46 -24.01 18.78
CA LEU A 95 -24.78 -22.77 18.40
C LEU A 95 -25.33 -21.57 19.15
N ALA A 96 -26.65 -21.43 19.28
CA ALA A 96 -27.26 -20.36 20.06
C ALA A 96 -26.79 -20.39 21.52
N ASP A 97 -26.85 -21.57 22.15
CA ASP A 97 -26.36 -21.80 23.52
C ASP A 97 -24.86 -21.51 23.65
N TYR A 98 -24.05 -21.95 22.68
CA TYR A 98 -22.60 -21.71 22.70
C TYR A 98 -22.24 -20.24 22.57
N MET A 99 -22.94 -19.50 21.71
CA MET A 99 -22.73 -18.08 21.48
C MET A 99 -23.42 -17.19 22.54
N GLY A 100 -24.23 -17.77 23.42
CA GLY A 100 -24.98 -17.02 24.44
C GLY A 100 -26.10 -16.15 23.84
N LYS A 101 -26.78 -16.64 22.81
CA LYS A 101 -27.86 -15.93 22.10
C LYS A 101 -29.15 -16.74 22.11
N GLU A 102 -30.27 -16.06 21.88
CA GLU A 102 -31.60 -16.68 21.97
C GLU A 102 -31.87 -17.71 20.87
N SER A 103 -31.39 -17.44 19.66
CA SER A 103 -31.68 -18.29 18.50
C SER A 103 -30.55 -18.26 17.47
N CYS A 104 -30.54 -19.29 16.62
CA CYS A 104 -29.60 -19.45 15.52
C CYS A 104 -30.35 -19.87 14.25
N LEU A 105 -29.86 -19.45 13.10
CA LEU A 105 -30.35 -19.90 11.79
C LEU A 105 -29.19 -20.32 10.89
N LEU A 106 -29.31 -21.51 10.29
CA LEU A 106 -28.31 -22.04 9.37
C LEU A 106 -28.59 -21.67 7.91
N PHE A 107 -27.50 -21.42 7.17
CA PHE A 107 -27.46 -21.22 5.72
C PHE A 107 -26.50 -22.23 5.08
N SER A 108 -26.62 -22.43 3.77
CA SER A 108 -25.87 -23.46 3.03
C SER A 108 -24.39 -23.15 2.86
N THR A 109 -23.98 -21.88 3.03
CA THR A 109 -22.58 -21.45 3.12
C THR A 109 -22.48 -20.19 3.98
N GLY A 110 -21.31 -19.90 4.55
CA GLY A 110 -21.05 -18.62 5.23
C GLY A 110 -21.21 -17.41 4.29
N TYR A 111 -20.87 -17.56 3.02
CA TYR A 111 -21.07 -16.51 2.01
C TYR A 111 -22.56 -16.17 1.85
N GLN A 112 -23.42 -17.19 1.78
CA GLN A 112 -24.86 -17.02 1.68
C GLN A 112 -25.49 -16.48 2.97
N THR A 113 -24.88 -16.68 4.13
CA THR A 113 -25.38 -16.06 5.38
C THR A 113 -25.43 -14.55 5.25
N ALA A 114 -24.34 -13.89 4.83
CA ALA A 114 -24.34 -12.44 4.64
C ALA A 114 -25.40 -12.00 3.61
N GLN A 115 -25.49 -12.71 2.47
CA GLN A 115 -26.48 -12.47 1.41
C GLN A 115 -27.93 -12.72 1.86
N GLY A 116 -28.11 -13.53 2.89
CA GLY A 116 -29.42 -13.85 3.44
C GLY A 116 -29.86 -12.93 4.56
N VAL A 117 -28.91 -12.36 5.32
CA VAL A 117 -29.20 -11.53 6.49
C VAL A 117 -29.33 -10.06 6.10
N ILE A 118 -28.30 -9.49 5.49
CA ILE A 118 -28.20 -8.03 5.26
C ILE A 118 -29.35 -7.50 4.37
N PRO A 119 -29.61 -8.04 3.16
CA PRO A 119 -30.69 -7.53 2.31
C PRO A 119 -32.09 -7.89 2.81
N SER A 120 -32.22 -8.79 3.79
CA SER A 120 -33.50 -9.05 4.46
C SER A 120 -33.82 -8.04 5.54
N LEU A 121 -32.79 -7.45 6.17
CA LEU A 121 -32.95 -6.50 7.27
C LEU A 121 -32.95 -5.04 6.81
N VAL A 122 -32.28 -4.70 5.71
CA VAL A 122 -32.11 -3.32 5.25
C VAL A 122 -32.93 -3.08 3.97
N GLY A 123 -34.02 -2.33 4.12
CA GLY A 123 -34.93 -1.94 3.06
C GLY A 123 -34.93 -0.44 2.75
N ARG A 124 -36.01 0.03 2.11
CA ARG A 124 -36.15 1.42 1.65
C ARG A 124 -36.01 2.42 2.79
N GLY A 125 -35.04 3.33 2.66
CA GLY A 125 -34.81 4.41 3.62
C GLY A 125 -33.98 3.98 4.84
N GLU A 126 -33.49 2.74 4.86
CA GLU A 126 -32.60 2.20 5.88
C GLU A 126 -31.18 2.06 5.34
N TYR A 127 -30.22 1.99 6.25
CA TYR A 127 -28.80 2.08 5.91
C TYR A 127 -28.03 0.86 6.40
N VAL A 128 -27.17 0.31 5.53
CA VAL A 128 -26.05 -0.53 5.95
C VAL A 128 -24.78 0.31 5.96
N ILE A 129 -24.06 0.29 7.08
CA ILE A 129 -22.79 0.98 7.26
C ILE A 129 -21.70 -0.09 7.33
N SER A 130 -20.81 -0.13 6.36
CA SER A 130 -19.88 -1.26 6.16
C SER A 130 -18.43 -0.79 6.10
N ASP A 131 -17.56 -1.51 6.79
CA ASP A 131 -16.11 -1.36 6.63
C ASP A 131 -15.73 -1.59 5.15
N ARG A 132 -14.72 -0.86 4.67
CA ARG A 132 -14.28 -0.93 3.27
C ARG A 132 -13.69 -2.29 2.93
N ASP A 133 -13.04 -2.96 3.88
CA ASP A 133 -12.27 -4.19 3.65
C ASP A 133 -12.98 -5.43 4.20
N ASN A 134 -14.25 -5.29 4.60
CA ASN A 134 -15.13 -6.42 4.89
C ASN A 134 -15.07 -7.51 3.82
N HIS A 135 -15.26 -8.75 4.26
CA HIS A 135 -15.23 -9.90 3.37
C HIS A 135 -16.19 -9.74 2.17
N ALA A 136 -15.80 -10.33 1.04
CA ALA A 136 -16.54 -10.22 -0.22
C ALA A 136 -18.02 -10.62 -0.12
N CYS A 137 -18.38 -11.51 0.83
CA CYS A 137 -19.78 -11.87 1.07
C CYS A 137 -20.62 -10.71 1.60
N ILE A 138 -20.08 -9.91 2.53
CA ILE A 138 -20.72 -8.71 3.05
C ILE A 138 -20.79 -7.66 1.95
N VAL A 139 -19.72 -7.47 1.17
CA VAL A 139 -19.73 -6.53 0.04
C VAL A 139 -20.82 -6.91 -0.98
N ALA A 140 -20.95 -8.19 -1.34
CA ALA A 140 -21.99 -8.66 -2.24
C ALA A 140 -23.40 -8.48 -1.64
N ALA A 141 -23.56 -8.74 -0.35
CA ALA A 141 -24.82 -8.55 0.36
C ALA A 141 -25.22 -7.07 0.46
N ASN A 142 -24.26 -6.16 0.65
CA ASN A 142 -24.48 -4.72 0.59
C ASN A 142 -24.98 -4.28 -0.79
N LEU A 143 -24.40 -4.83 -1.87
CA LEU A 143 -24.87 -4.57 -3.23
C LEU A 143 -26.30 -5.10 -3.45
N MET A 144 -26.64 -6.25 -2.87
CA MET A 144 -28.00 -6.80 -2.89
C MET A 144 -28.97 -5.91 -2.12
N ALA A 145 -28.61 -5.46 -0.91
CA ALA A 145 -29.42 -4.54 -0.11
C ALA A 145 -29.65 -3.21 -0.86
N LYS A 146 -28.60 -2.68 -1.50
CA LYS A 146 -28.73 -1.50 -2.37
C LYS A 146 -29.65 -1.73 -3.55
N GLY A 147 -29.54 -2.88 -4.21
CA GLY A 147 -30.45 -3.29 -5.29
C GLY A 147 -31.89 -3.46 -4.82
N ALA A 148 -32.09 -3.79 -3.53
CA ALA A 148 -33.37 -3.91 -2.85
C ALA A 148 -33.83 -2.60 -2.17
N PHE A 149 -33.33 -1.45 -2.64
CA PHE A 149 -33.69 -0.08 -2.20
C PHE A 149 -33.12 0.37 -0.85
N GLY A 150 -32.25 -0.40 -0.21
CA GLY A 150 -31.47 0.06 0.93
C GLY A 150 -30.34 1.01 0.52
N GLU A 151 -29.77 1.72 1.48
CA GLU A 151 -28.62 2.60 1.26
C GLU A 151 -27.34 1.99 1.85
N VAL A 152 -26.21 2.16 1.16
CA VAL A 152 -24.91 1.62 1.59
C VAL A 152 -23.95 2.77 1.84
N VAL A 153 -23.47 2.86 3.07
CA VAL A 153 -22.46 3.82 3.52
C VAL A 153 -21.19 3.05 3.84
N ARG A 154 -20.07 3.40 3.20
CA ARG A 154 -18.77 2.79 3.50
C ARG A 154 -17.93 3.73 4.33
N PHE A 155 -17.27 3.19 5.34
CA PHE A 155 -16.22 3.88 6.09
C PHE A 155 -14.85 3.24 5.79
N LYS A 156 -13.77 3.99 6.00
CA LYS A 156 -12.40 3.49 5.81
C LYS A 156 -12.11 2.31 6.73
N HIS A 157 -11.26 1.39 6.27
CA HIS A 157 -10.94 0.17 7.02
C HIS A 157 -10.38 0.48 8.42
N GLY A 158 -11.03 -0.05 9.46
CA GLY A 158 -10.62 0.11 10.86
C GLY A 158 -10.74 1.53 11.43
N ASP A 159 -11.29 2.49 10.68
CA ASP A 159 -11.33 3.91 11.04
C ASP A 159 -12.67 4.24 11.72
N MET A 160 -12.68 4.18 13.05
CA MET A 160 -13.87 4.44 13.86
C MET A 160 -14.30 5.92 13.81
N ASP A 161 -13.37 6.84 13.55
CA ASP A 161 -13.67 8.27 13.40
C ASP A 161 -14.36 8.55 12.05
N ASP A 162 -13.96 7.86 10.98
CA ASP A 162 -14.68 7.89 9.70
C ASP A 162 -16.05 7.23 9.83
N LEU A 163 -16.17 6.10 10.54
CA LEU A 163 -17.46 5.50 10.86
C LEU A 163 -18.37 6.52 11.56
N GLU A 164 -17.90 7.14 12.64
CA GLU A 164 -18.66 8.13 13.41
C GLU A 164 -19.06 9.35 12.56
N ARG A 165 -18.13 9.91 11.78
CA ARG A 165 -18.41 11.04 10.86
C ARG A 165 -19.41 10.69 9.76
N ARG A 166 -19.48 9.42 9.35
CA ARG A 166 -20.40 8.95 8.30
C ARG A 166 -21.80 8.73 8.87
N ILE A 167 -21.89 8.01 9.99
CA ILE A 167 -23.17 7.68 10.62
C ILE A 167 -23.87 8.92 11.19
N SER A 168 -23.10 9.92 11.66
CA SER A 168 -23.65 11.18 12.19
C SER A 168 -24.38 12.04 11.14
N LYS A 169 -24.20 11.74 9.85
CA LYS A 169 -24.85 12.44 8.74
C LYS A 169 -26.14 11.74 8.27
N LEU A 170 -26.44 10.58 8.84
CA LEU A 170 -27.63 9.82 8.50
C LEU A 170 -28.81 10.33 9.32
N PRO A 171 -30.05 10.25 8.79
CA PRO A 171 -31.23 10.69 9.55
C PRO A 171 -31.38 9.91 10.87
N GLU A 172 -31.66 10.61 11.97
CA GLU A 172 -31.80 10.00 13.29
C GLU A 172 -32.88 8.91 13.32
N ASP A 173 -34.08 9.20 12.81
CA ASP A 173 -35.26 8.31 12.81
C ASP A 173 -35.27 7.26 11.69
N THR A 174 -34.13 6.65 11.37
CA THR A 174 -34.03 5.59 10.34
C THR A 174 -33.27 4.37 10.85
N GLY A 175 -33.63 3.19 10.34
CA GLY A 175 -32.93 1.93 10.62
C GLY A 175 -31.50 1.96 10.09
N LYS A 176 -30.54 1.57 10.95
CA LYS A 176 -29.11 1.55 10.64
C LYS A 176 -28.52 0.22 11.11
N LEU A 177 -27.81 -0.45 10.23
CA LEU A 177 -27.08 -1.69 10.52
C LEU A 177 -25.59 -1.48 10.23
N ILE A 178 -24.75 -1.48 11.26
CA ILE A 178 -23.30 -1.50 11.11
C ILE A 178 -22.87 -2.95 10.90
N VAL A 179 -22.09 -3.22 9.85
CA VAL A 179 -21.60 -4.56 9.51
C VAL A 179 -20.08 -4.56 9.41
N THR A 180 -19.43 -5.50 10.09
CA THR A 180 -17.97 -5.64 10.10
C THR A 180 -17.54 -7.10 10.18
N ASP A 181 -16.40 -7.44 9.57
CA ASP A 181 -15.63 -8.63 9.99
C ASP A 181 -15.15 -8.40 11.44
N GLY A 182 -15.23 -9.44 12.27
CA GLY A 182 -14.65 -9.43 13.62
C GLY A 182 -13.13 -9.62 13.58
N VAL A 183 -12.69 -10.57 12.74
CA VAL A 183 -11.29 -10.80 12.37
C VAL A 183 -11.16 -10.70 10.86
N PHE A 184 -10.36 -9.75 10.38
CA PHE A 184 -10.15 -9.52 8.95
C PHE A 184 -9.26 -10.62 8.36
N SER A 185 -9.79 -11.35 7.36
CA SER A 185 -9.18 -12.58 6.86
C SER A 185 -7.79 -12.44 6.24
N THR A 186 -7.48 -11.28 5.68
CA THR A 186 -6.22 -11.00 4.99
C THR A 186 -5.09 -10.72 5.99
N THR A 187 -5.37 -9.88 6.98
CA THR A 187 -4.39 -9.35 7.94
C THR A 187 -4.37 -10.13 9.25
N GLY A 188 -5.45 -10.81 9.60
CA GLY A 188 -5.63 -11.43 10.91
C GLY A 188 -5.89 -10.44 12.04
N THR A 189 -6.13 -9.16 11.72
CA THR A 189 -6.41 -8.08 12.69
C THR A 189 -7.85 -8.13 13.18
N LEU A 190 -8.09 -7.62 14.39
CA LEU A 190 -9.42 -7.51 14.99
C LEU A 190 -10.03 -6.14 14.71
N VAL A 191 -11.35 -6.07 14.64
CA VAL A 191 -12.09 -4.80 14.71
C VAL A 191 -11.98 -4.19 16.11
N ASP A 192 -11.98 -2.85 16.19
CA ASP A 192 -12.20 -2.12 17.44
C ASP A 192 -13.68 -2.18 17.85
N LEU A 193 -14.08 -3.36 18.33
CA LEU A 193 -15.46 -3.62 18.76
C LEU A 193 -15.93 -2.69 19.89
N PRO A 194 -15.13 -2.37 20.93
CA PRO A 194 -15.55 -1.43 21.97
C PRO A 194 -15.98 -0.07 21.43
N ARG A 195 -15.16 0.54 20.56
CA ARG A 195 -15.51 1.84 19.97
C ARG A 195 -16.71 1.74 19.03
N LEU A 196 -16.81 0.65 18.28
CA LEU A 196 -17.94 0.41 17.38
C LEU A 196 -19.26 0.29 18.14
N VAL A 197 -19.28 -0.42 19.28
CA VAL A 197 -20.45 -0.52 20.19
C VAL A 197 -20.87 0.87 20.69
N GLU A 198 -19.91 1.69 21.11
CA GLU A 198 -20.19 3.05 21.58
C GLU A 198 -20.87 3.89 20.49
N ILE A 199 -20.34 3.85 19.27
CA ILE A 199 -20.91 4.56 18.11
C ILE A 199 -22.30 3.99 17.78
N ALA A 200 -22.46 2.67 17.75
CA ALA A 200 -23.74 2.02 17.46
C ALA A 200 -24.83 2.50 18.43
N LYS A 201 -24.55 2.48 19.73
CA LYS A 201 -25.45 2.98 20.78
C LYS A 201 -25.77 4.47 20.62
N LYS A 202 -24.73 5.29 20.38
CA LYS A 202 -24.88 6.75 20.23
C LYS A 202 -25.81 7.15 19.09
N TYR A 203 -25.79 6.41 17.98
CA TYR A 203 -26.57 6.74 16.77
C TYR A 203 -27.77 5.81 16.53
N GLY A 204 -28.13 5.00 17.54
CA GLY A 204 -29.27 4.08 17.48
C GLY A 204 -29.15 3.02 16.38
N ALA A 205 -27.94 2.59 16.07
CA ALA A 205 -27.68 1.55 15.08
C ALA A 205 -27.57 0.16 15.72
N ARG A 206 -27.99 -0.85 14.97
CA ARG A 206 -27.74 -2.26 15.27
C ARG A 206 -26.44 -2.71 14.64
N MET A 207 -25.88 -3.81 15.12
CA MET A 207 -24.59 -4.34 14.68
C MET A 207 -24.68 -5.80 14.24
N MET A 208 -23.95 -6.12 13.17
CA MET A 208 -23.69 -7.48 12.75
C MET A 208 -22.18 -7.71 12.59
N VAL A 209 -21.64 -8.71 13.29
CA VAL A 209 -20.21 -9.09 13.23
C VAL A 209 -20.05 -10.42 12.51
N ASP A 210 -19.14 -10.52 11.53
CA ASP A 210 -18.73 -11.78 10.91
C ASP A 210 -17.53 -12.38 11.65
N ASP A 211 -17.81 -13.44 12.41
CA ASP A 211 -16.84 -14.18 13.23
C ASP A 211 -16.37 -15.47 12.55
N ALA A 212 -16.46 -15.56 11.23
CA ALA A 212 -15.94 -16.72 10.49
C ALA A 212 -14.46 -17.01 10.79
N HIS A 213 -13.63 -15.99 11.03
CA HIS A 213 -12.22 -16.13 11.42
C HIS A 213 -11.96 -16.04 12.93
N ALA A 214 -13.01 -15.88 13.75
CA ALA A 214 -12.90 -15.68 15.19
C ALA A 214 -13.42 -16.88 16.01
N LEU A 215 -14.50 -17.54 15.57
CA LEU A 215 -15.04 -18.72 16.25
C LEU A 215 -14.00 -19.85 16.27
N GLY A 216 -13.76 -20.40 17.45
CA GLY A 216 -12.73 -21.41 17.71
C GLY A 216 -11.30 -20.85 17.67
N VAL A 217 -11.10 -19.53 17.62
CA VAL A 217 -9.78 -18.89 17.50
C VAL A 217 -9.51 -17.92 18.65
N ILE A 218 -10.48 -17.06 18.96
CA ILE A 218 -10.38 -16.06 20.03
C ILE A 218 -11.61 -16.06 20.95
N GLY A 219 -11.51 -15.33 22.05
CA GLY A 219 -12.58 -15.20 23.04
C GLY A 219 -12.66 -16.37 24.00
N LYS A 220 -13.47 -16.22 25.05
CA LYS A 220 -13.58 -17.23 26.11
C LYS A 220 -14.10 -18.54 25.54
N GLY A 221 -13.29 -19.60 25.64
CA GLY A 221 -13.61 -20.90 25.06
C GLY A 221 -13.75 -20.91 23.54
N GLY A 222 -13.26 -19.88 22.84
CA GLY A 222 -13.33 -19.79 21.37
C GLY A 222 -14.64 -19.23 20.84
N ARG A 223 -15.36 -18.43 21.62
CA ARG A 223 -16.67 -17.87 21.23
C ARG A 223 -16.60 -16.71 20.23
N GLY A 224 -15.41 -16.24 19.88
CA GLY A 224 -15.23 -15.20 18.87
C GLY A 224 -15.06 -13.79 19.44
N THR A 225 -15.26 -12.79 18.59
CA THR A 225 -14.82 -11.41 18.79
C THR A 225 -15.56 -10.74 19.94
N ALA A 226 -16.88 -10.86 19.99
CA ALA A 226 -17.67 -10.26 21.07
C ALA A 226 -17.24 -10.79 22.45
N SER A 227 -16.99 -12.09 22.55
CA SER A 227 -16.52 -12.72 23.80
C SER A 227 -15.08 -12.39 24.16
N TYR A 228 -14.24 -12.06 23.18
CA TYR A 228 -12.89 -11.57 23.44
C TYR A 228 -12.90 -10.21 24.15
N PHE A 229 -13.83 -9.32 23.78
CA PHE A 229 -13.97 -8.00 24.39
C PHE A 229 -14.95 -7.95 25.57
N GLY A 230 -15.72 -9.02 25.84
CA GLY A 230 -16.77 -9.02 26.86
C GLY A 230 -17.99 -8.17 26.47
N LEU A 231 -18.32 -8.15 25.17
CA LEU A 231 -19.36 -7.33 24.56
C LEU A 231 -20.44 -8.19 23.86
N GLU A 232 -20.65 -9.41 24.35
CA GLU A 232 -21.65 -10.34 23.80
C GLU A 232 -23.06 -9.74 23.79
N ASP A 233 -23.49 -9.10 24.88
CA ASP A 233 -24.82 -8.49 25.01
C ASP A 233 -25.00 -7.27 24.11
N ASP A 234 -23.91 -6.61 23.74
CA ASP A 234 -23.90 -5.39 22.93
C ASP A 234 -23.73 -5.66 21.42
N THR A 235 -23.59 -6.92 21.03
CA THR A 235 -23.50 -7.35 19.63
C THR A 235 -24.81 -7.99 19.20
N ASP A 236 -25.62 -7.32 18.37
CA ASP A 236 -26.98 -7.79 18.06
C ASP A 236 -26.99 -9.10 17.26
N LEU A 237 -26.18 -9.16 16.20
CA LEU A 237 -26.04 -10.34 15.35
C LEU A 237 -24.58 -10.75 15.23
N THR A 238 -24.33 -12.05 15.33
CA THR A 238 -23.04 -12.64 14.96
C THR A 238 -23.28 -13.69 13.91
N MET A 239 -22.53 -13.62 12.81
CA MET A 239 -22.54 -14.65 11.78
C MET A 239 -21.21 -15.38 11.71
N GLY A 240 -21.20 -16.53 11.04
CA GLY A 240 -19.97 -17.22 10.74
C GLY A 240 -20.18 -18.35 9.73
N THR A 241 -19.18 -19.23 9.66
CA THR A 241 -19.15 -20.33 8.69
C THR A 241 -18.78 -21.65 9.35
N PHE A 242 -19.19 -22.75 8.72
CA PHE A 242 -18.71 -24.08 9.10
C PHE A 242 -17.36 -24.44 8.47
N SER A 243 -16.94 -23.74 7.40
CA SER A 243 -15.79 -24.12 6.54
C SER A 243 -14.40 -23.88 7.12
N LYS A 244 -14.34 -23.52 8.40
CA LYS A 244 -13.11 -23.17 9.12
C LYS A 244 -13.01 -24.03 10.38
N SER A 245 -13.13 -23.43 11.56
CA SER A 245 -13.00 -24.13 12.85
C SER A 245 -14.01 -25.27 13.06
N LEU A 246 -15.20 -25.20 12.45
CA LEU A 246 -16.24 -26.24 12.54
C LEU A 246 -16.11 -27.35 11.48
N ALA A 247 -15.05 -27.32 10.66
CA ALA A 247 -14.65 -28.42 9.77
C ALA A 247 -15.76 -29.00 8.87
N SER A 248 -16.63 -28.16 8.32
CA SER A 248 -17.77 -28.60 7.50
C SER A 248 -18.22 -27.55 6.48
N LEU A 249 -19.30 -27.77 5.73
CA LEU A 249 -19.88 -26.79 4.80
C LEU A 249 -21.20 -26.21 5.35
N GLY A 250 -21.26 -24.89 5.45
CA GLY A 250 -22.45 -24.15 5.86
C GLY A 250 -22.12 -22.79 6.46
N GLY A 251 -23.16 -22.10 6.90
CA GLY A 251 -23.10 -20.81 7.55
C GLY A 251 -24.17 -20.69 8.62
N TRP A 252 -24.02 -19.72 9.50
CA TRP A 252 -24.92 -19.53 10.63
C TRP A 252 -24.98 -18.05 11.03
N VAL A 253 -26.11 -17.65 11.61
CA VAL A 253 -26.28 -16.36 12.28
C VAL A 253 -27.02 -16.58 13.58
N VAL A 254 -26.57 -15.93 14.65
CA VAL A 254 -27.19 -15.94 15.98
C VAL A 254 -27.62 -14.53 16.38
N GLY A 255 -28.66 -14.45 17.22
CA GLY A 255 -29.21 -13.20 17.73
C GLY A 255 -30.53 -13.42 18.46
N ASP A 256 -31.28 -12.33 18.64
CA ASP A 256 -32.63 -12.36 19.23
C ASP A 256 -33.57 -13.25 18.42
N GLU A 257 -34.41 -14.04 19.10
CA GLU A 257 -35.31 -15.01 18.47
C GLU A 257 -36.20 -14.35 17.41
N ARG A 258 -36.74 -13.17 17.72
CA ARG A 258 -37.63 -12.45 16.81
C ARG A 258 -36.95 -12.00 15.54
N VAL A 259 -35.68 -11.58 15.64
CA VAL A 259 -34.89 -11.14 14.48
C VAL A 259 -34.53 -12.35 13.63
N ILE A 260 -34.06 -13.43 14.25
CA ILE A 260 -33.75 -14.69 13.56
C ILE A 260 -34.99 -15.28 12.88
N ASN A 261 -36.13 -15.28 13.55
CA ASN A 261 -37.39 -15.74 12.99
C ASN A 261 -37.87 -14.87 11.82
N TYR A 262 -37.66 -13.55 11.88
CA TYR A 262 -37.93 -12.67 10.74
C TYR A 262 -37.06 -13.06 9.53
N ILE A 263 -35.74 -13.19 9.71
CA ILE A 263 -34.81 -13.61 8.65
C ILE A 263 -35.22 -14.98 8.08
N LYS A 264 -35.63 -15.94 8.93
CA LYS A 264 -36.10 -17.27 8.53
C LYS A 264 -37.27 -17.24 7.55
N HIS A 265 -38.09 -16.18 7.57
CA HIS A 265 -39.29 -16.05 6.74
C HIS A 265 -39.17 -14.99 5.65
N THR A 266 -38.11 -14.19 5.62
CA THR A 266 -37.91 -13.14 4.61
C THR A 266 -36.67 -13.33 3.75
N SER A 267 -35.75 -14.21 4.13
CA SER A 267 -34.48 -14.40 3.42
C SER A 267 -34.61 -15.26 2.16
N PRO A 268 -34.41 -14.69 0.95
CA PRO A 268 -34.44 -15.47 -0.29
C PRO A 268 -33.31 -16.51 -0.32
N ALA A 269 -32.15 -16.19 0.28
CA ALA A 269 -31.00 -17.08 0.36
C ALA A 269 -31.26 -18.33 1.21
N LEU A 270 -32.26 -18.29 2.09
CA LEU A 270 -32.75 -19.45 2.84
C LEU A 270 -33.94 -20.13 2.13
N ILE A 271 -34.95 -19.34 1.73
CA ILE A 271 -36.23 -19.83 1.23
C ILE A 271 -36.07 -20.55 -0.11
N PHE A 272 -35.22 -20.01 -0.99
CA PHE A 272 -35.03 -20.51 -2.36
C PHE A 272 -33.69 -21.24 -2.56
N SER A 273 -33.03 -21.64 -1.48
CA SER A 273 -31.80 -22.44 -1.52
C SER A 273 -31.98 -23.77 -0.80
N ALA A 274 -31.39 -24.84 -1.33
CA ALA A 274 -31.36 -26.12 -0.64
C ALA A 274 -30.62 -25.99 0.70
N SER A 275 -31.11 -26.66 1.73
CA SER A 275 -30.50 -26.71 3.07
C SER A 275 -29.06 -27.27 3.06
N PRO A 276 -28.24 -26.97 4.09
CA PRO A 276 -27.03 -27.75 4.37
C PRO A 276 -27.32 -29.26 4.40
N THR A 277 -26.40 -30.09 3.91
CA THR A 277 -26.62 -31.54 3.90
C THR A 277 -26.58 -32.11 5.33
N PRO A 278 -27.28 -33.23 5.61
CA PRO A 278 -27.25 -33.86 6.94
C PRO A 278 -25.82 -34.18 7.41
N ALA A 279 -24.97 -34.65 6.50
CA ALA A 279 -23.56 -34.93 6.77
C ALA A 279 -22.81 -33.67 7.22
N SER A 280 -22.99 -32.55 6.51
CA SER A 280 -22.33 -31.29 6.87
C SER A 280 -22.79 -30.76 8.24
N VAL A 281 -24.10 -30.83 8.52
CA VAL A 281 -24.64 -30.39 9.82
C VAL A 281 -24.13 -31.26 10.96
N ALA A 282 -24.08 -32.58 10.76
CA ALA A 282 -23.54 -33.51 11.76
C ALA A 282 -22.05 -33.27 12.04
N SER A 283 -21.24 -33.02 11.00
CA SER A 283 -19.83 -32.66 11.16
C SER A 283 -19.65 -31.39 11.97
N ALA A 284 -20.41 -30.33 11.65
CA ALA A 284 -20.32 -29.06 12.36
C ALA A 284 -20.76 -29.19 13.83
N LEU A 285 -21.83 -29.96 14.09
CA LEU A 285 -22.30 -30.26 15.43
C LEU A 285 -21.26 -31.01 16.26
N GLU A 286 -20.62 -32.03 15.68
CA GLU A 286 -19.58 -32.77 16.40
C GLU A 286 -18.31 -31.93 16.60
N ALA A 287 -17.94 -31.11 15.62
CA ALA A 287 -16.84 -30.16 15.76
C ALA A 287 -17.11 -29.16 16.91
N LEU A 288 -18.32 -28.61 16.99
CA LEU A 288 -18.71 -27.70 18.08
C LEU A 288 -18.60 -28.36 19.46
N LYS A 289 -19.01 -29.63 19.59
CA LYS A 289 -18.84 -30.39 20.85
C LYS A 289 -17.37 -30.55 21.22
N ILE A 290 -16.52 -30.88 20.25
CA ILE A 290 -15.07 -30.99 20.48
C ILE A 290 -14.50 -29.64 20.95
N ILE A 291 -14.92 -28.52 20.34
CA ILE A 291 -14.47 -27.18 20.76
C ILE A 291 -14.83 -26.91 22.23
N ARG A 292 -16.04 -27.31 22.65
CA ARG A 292 -16.50 -27.17 24.05
C ARG A 292 -15.72 -28.08 25.02
N GLU A 293 -15.45 -29.31 24.61
CA GLU A 293 -14.81 -30.34 25.42
C GLU A 293 -13.29 -30.16 25.53
N GLU A 294 -12.65 -29.59 24.50
CA GLU A 294 -11.20 -29.48 24.34
C GLU A 294 -10.75 -28.01 24.11
N PRO A 295 -11.04 -27.08 25.05
CA PRO A 295 -10.70 -25.67 24.89
C PRO A 295 -9.19 -25.41 24.79
N GLU A 296 -8.36 -26.31 25.30
CA GLU A 296 -6.89 -26.25 25.18
C GLU A 296 -6.39 -26.26 23.73
N ARG A 297 -7.22 -26.69 22.76
CA ARG A 297 -6.89 -26.57 21.34
C ARG A 297 -6.75 -25.12 20.90
N ILE A 298 -7.53 -24.21 21.50
CA ILE A 298 -7.48 -22.77 21.20
C ILE A 298 -6.18 -22.19 21.74
N ASP A 299 -5.79 -22.56 22.96
CA ASP A 299 -4.50 -22.17 23.55
C ASP A 299 -3.33 -22.70 22.72
N ARG A 300 -3.42 -23.95 22.24
CA ARG A 300 -2.41 -24.54 21.35
C ARG A 300 -2.34 -23.84 20.01
N LEU A 301 -3.47 -23.49 19.40
CA LEU A 301 -3.51 -22.67 18.18
C LEU A 301 -2.80 -21.33 18.40
N LYS A 302 -3.12 -20.63 19.48
CA LYS A 302 -2.49 -19.36 19.84
C LYS A 302 -0.98 -19.52 20.02
N SER A 303 -0.54 -20.51 20.79
CA SER A 303 0.87 -20.83 20.99
C SER A 303 1.59 -21.10 19.67
N ASN A 304 0.99 -21.88 18.78
CA ASN A 304 1.58 -22.18 17.46
C ASN A 304 1.66 -20.92 16.59
N ALA A 305 0.64 -20.05 16.64
CA ALA A 305 0.62 -18.80 15.89
C ALA A 305 1.67 -17.82 16.40
N ASP A 306 1.81 -17.68 17.72
CA ASP A 306 2.80 -16.81 18.35
C ASP A 306 4.23 -17.31 18.08
N TYR A 307 4.45 -18.63 18.15
CA TYR A 307 5.73 -19.24 17.79
C TYR A 307 6.13 -18.91 16.35
N LEU A 308 5.24 -19.15 15.39
CA LEU A 308 5.53 -18.91 13.98
C LEU A 308 5.68 -17.41 13.67
N ARG A 309 4.82 -16.56 14.24
CA ARG A 309 4.88 -15.10 14.07
C ARG A 309 6.19 -14.53 14.60
N ASN A 310 6.62 -14.94 15.79
CA ASN A 310 7.87 -14.49 16.38
C ASN A 310 9.07 -15.03 15.59
N GLY A 311 9.05 -16.31 15.19
CA GLY A 311 10.10 -16.89 14.36
C GLY A 311 10.30 -16.15 13.04
N PHE A 312 9.21 -15.80 12.33
CA PHE A 312 9.32 -15.00 11.11
C PHE A 312 9.90 -13.60 11.37
N LYS A 313 9.53 -12.95 12.48
CA LYS A 313 10.11 -11.66 12.86
C LYS A 313 11.60 -11.77 13.18
N GLU A 314 12.00 -12.82 13.90
CA GLU A 314 13.40 -13.10 14.24
C GLU A 314 14.25 -13.37 13.00
N ILE A 315 13.70 -14.08 12.00
CA ILE A 315 14.32 -14.28 10.68
C ILE A 315 14.47 -12.97 9.89
N GLY A 316 13.68 -11.93 10.21
CA GLY A 316 13.74 -10.61 9.58
C GLY A 316 12.61 -10.30 8.60
N TYR A 317 11.56 -11.15 8.54
CA TYR A 317 10.39 -10.85 7.71
C TYR A 317 9.52 -9.74 8.32
N LYS A 318 8.91 -8.93 7.43
CA LYS A 318 7.81 -8.03 7.82
C LYS A 318 6.52 -8.82 8.00
N VAL A 319 6.05 -8.92 9.24
CA VAL A 319 4.84 -9.66 9.61
C VAL A 319 3.81 -8.71 10.22
N ILE A 320 2.54 -8.83 9.83
CA ILE A 320 1.45 -8.07 10.46
C ILE A 320 1.19 -8.63 11.86
N ASP A 321 1.15 -7.76 12.86
CA ASP A 321 0.85 -8.12 14.23
C ASP A 321 -0.60 -8.56 14.43
N GLY A 322 -0.79 -9.51 15.33
CA GLY A 322 -2.11 -10.05 15.64
C GLY A 322 -2.04 -11.20 16.64
N ILE A 323 -3.22 -11.66 17.06
CA ILE A 323 -3.38 -12.74 18.06
C ILE A 323 -4.06 -13.99 17.49
N THR A 324 -4.28 -14.01 16.17
CA THR A 324 -5.08 -15.02 15.49
C THR A 324 -4.20 -16.07 14.84
N GLY A 325 -4.80 -17.16 14.35
CA GLY A 325 -4.10 -18.18 13.57
C GLY A 325 -3.65 -17.74 12.18
N VAL A 326 -3.84 -16.48 11.80
CA VAL A 326 -3.41 -15.90 10.52
C VAL A 326 -2.11 -15.12 10.74
N ILE A 327 -1.09 -15.43 9.94
CA ILE A 327 0.24 -14.79 10.00
C ILE A 327 0.62 -14.32 8.58
N PRO A 328 0.37 -13.04 8.25
CA PRO A 328 0.70 -12.49 6.94
C PRO A 328 2.17 -12.07 6.86
N VAL A 329 2.94 -12.72 5.98
CA VAL A 329 4.34 -12.38 5.69
C VAL A 329 4.39 -11.53 4.41
N ILE A 330 4.76 -10.25 4.53
CA ILE A 330 4.75 -9.29 3.41
C ILE A 330 5.94 -9.54 2.48
N VAL A 331 5.65 -9.70 1.19
CA VAL A 331 6.61 -9.83 0.08
C VAL A 331 6.65 -8.55 -0.76
N GLY A 332 5.50 -7.90 -0.98
CA GLY A 332 5.40 -6.56 -1.58
C GLY A 332 5.42 -6.46 -3.10
N ASP A 333 5.61 -7.56 -3.82
CA ASP A 333 5.50 -7.63 -5.29
C ASP A 333 4.78 -8.91 -5.75
N ASP A 334 3.99 -8.80 -6.83
CA ASP A 334 3.21 -9.91 -7.40
C ASP A 334 4.12 -11.04 -7.92
N THR A 335 5.19 -10.69 -8.64
CA THR A 335 6.08 -11.66 -9.28
C THR A 335 6.93 -12.37 -8.24
N LEU A 336 7.52 -11.62 -7.31
CA LEU A 336 8.27 -12.19 -6.20
C LEU A 336 7.38 -13.10 -5.34
N ALA A 337 6.14 -12.71 -5.05
CA ALA A 337 5.20 -13.55 -4.31
C ALA A 337 4.91 -14.88 -5.03
N PHE A 338 4.70 -14.87 -6.36
CA PHE A 338 4.49 -16.10 -7.12
C PHE A 338 5.70 -17.04 -7.10
N ILE A 339 6.90 -16.48 -7.32
CA ILE A 339 8.14 -17.27 -7.31
C ILE A 339 8.39 -17.82 -5.90
N PHE A 340 8.25 -16.98 -4.87
CA PHE A 340 8.50 -17.38 -3.49
C PHE A 340 7.54 -18.49 -3.04
N TRP A 341 6.25 -18.30 -3.33
CA TRP A 341 5.24 -19.35 -3.12
C TRP A 341 5.64 -20.65 -3.81
N ARG A 342 6.07 -20.60 -5.09
CA ARG A 342 6.41 -21.81 -5.83
C ARG A 342 7.59 -22.54 -5.21
N ARG A 343 8.62 -21.79 -4.80
CA ARG A 343 9.81 -22.36 -4.15
C ARG A 343 9.46 -23.00 -2.81
N LEU A 344 8.67 -22.33 -1.98
CA LEU A 344 8.16 -22.91 -0.72
C LEU A 344 7.37 -24.19 -0.97
N PHE A 345 6.46 -24.17 -1.94
CA PHE A 345 5.64 -25.32 -2.30
C PHE A 345 6.50 -26.50 -2.78
N ASP A 346 7.49 -26.24 -3.64
CA ASP A 346 8.43 -27.26 -4.11
C ASP A 346 9.29 -27.84 -2.99
N ALA A 347 9.65 -27.02 -2.00
CA ALA A 347 10.42 -27.42 -0.83
C ALA A 347 9.58 -28.14 0.24
N GLY A 348 8.25 -28.19 0.10
CA GLY A 348 7.37 -28.95 0.96
C GLY A 348 6.46 -28.12 1.88
N VAL A 349 6.29 -26.82 1.66
CA VAL A 349 5.40 -25.94 2.46
C VAL A 349 4.35 -25.29 1.59
N PHE A 350 3.08 -25.56 1.88
CA PHE A 350 1.95 -24.96 1.20
C PHE A 350 1.34 -23.82 2.03
N VAL A 351 1.59 -22.58 1.60
CA VAL A 351 0.96 -21.34 2.08
C VAL A 351 0.07 -20.70 1.02
N ASN A 352 -0.70 -19.67 1.35
CA ASN A 352 -1.49 -18.94 0.35
C ASN A 352 -0.77 -17.68 -0.13
N ALA A 353 -0.58 -17.56 -1.43
CA ALA A 353 -0.16 -16.30 -2.06
C ALA A 353 -1.36 -15.35 -2.20
N PHE A 354 -1.26 -14.17 -1.61
CA PHE A 354 -2.23 -13.08 -1.78
C PHE A 354 -1.58 -11.98 -2.63
N ILE A 355 -2.19 -11.69 -3.78
CA ILE A 355 -1.67 -10.77 -4.81
C ILE A 355 -2.73 -9.80 -5.32
N THR A 356 -2.32 -8.78 -6.08
CA THR A 356 -3.25 -7.76 -6.63
C THR A 356 -4.26 -8.38 -7.61
N PRO A 357 -5.57 -8.11 -7.50
CA PRO A 357 -6.22 -7.07 -6.68
C PRO A 357 -6.76 -7.56 -5.32
N GLY A 358 -6.46 -8.79 -4.89
CA GLY A 358 -6.92 -9.33 -3.61
C GLY A 358 -6.29 -8.64 -2.40
N VAL A 359 -5.15 -7.99 -2.59
CA VAL A 359 -4.50 -7.06 -1.66
C VAL A 359 -4.04 -5.82 -2.43
N MET A 360 -3.73 -4.74 -1.71
CA MET A 360 -3.17 -3.52 -2.31
C MET A 360 -1.75 -3.78 -2.84
N GLN A 361 -1.34 -3.02 -3.86
CA GLN A 361 0.03 -3.07 -4.36
C GLN A 361 1.01 -2.71 -3.24
N GLY A 362 2.10 -3.47 -3.10
CA GLY A 362 3.05 -3.32 -1.99
C GLY A 362 2.70 -4.15 -0.75
N TYR A 363 1.53 -4.81 -0.71
CA TYR A 363 1.08 -5.69 0.37
C TYR A 363 0.91 -7.14 -0.06
N GLN A 364 1.47 -7.52 -1.23
CA GLN A 364 1.54 -8.94 -1.62
C GLN A 364 2.21 -9.75 -0.54
N MET A 365 1.69 -10.94 -0.25
CA MET A 365 2.08 -11.67 0.96
C MET A 365 1.95 -13.18 0.80
N MET A 366 2.74 -13.89 1.59
CA MET A 366 2.47 -15.28 1.95
C MET A 366 1.60 -15.27 3.21
N ARG A 367 0.29 -15.51 3.04
CA ARG A 367 -0.63 -15.58 4.16
C ARG A 367 -0.57 -16.99 4.77
N CYS A 368 0.18 -17.11 5.85
CA CYS A 368 0.23 -18.34 6.61
C CYS A 368 -1.02 -18.46 7.49
N SER A 369 -1.50 -19.68 7.67
CA SER A 369 -2.61 -20.02 8.56
C SER A 369 -2.26 -21.32 9.28
N VAL A 370 -2.03 -21.23 10.58
CA VAL A 370 -1.61 -22.35 11.41
C VAL A 370 -2.80 -23.06 12.03
N MET A 371 -2.57 -24.30 12.46
CA MET A 371 -3.56 -25.13 13.13
C MET A 371 -3.09 -25.48 14.54
N ALA A 372 -4.03 -25.74 15.45
CA ALA A 372 -3.77 -26.34 16.75
C ALA A 372 -3.00 -27.67 16.65
N THR A 373 -3.21 -28.42 15.56
CA THR A 373 -2.57 -29.71 15.31
C THR A 373 -1.19 -29.62 14.67
N HIS A 374 -0.68 -28.42 14.37
CA HIS A 374 0.74 -28.30 14.05
C HIS A 374 1.57 -28.73 15.27
N GLU A 375 2.65 -29.45 14.98
CA GLU A 375 3.66 -29.87 15.94
C GLU A 375 4.89 -29.03 15.73
N LYS A 376 5.80 -29.04 16.70
CA LYS A 376 6.97 -28.16 16.67
C LYS A 376 7.81 -28.38 15.42
N GLU A 377 7.95 -29.64 15.01
CA GLU A 377 8.66 -30.07 13.81
C GLU A 377 8.07 -29.46 12.53
N HIS A 378 6.73 -29.34 12.45
CA HIS A 378 6.09 -28.67 11.33
C HIS A 378 6.41 -27.17 11.32
N LEU A 379 6.32 -26.51 12.48
CA LEU A 379 6.58 -25.07 12.60
C LEU A 379 8.04 -24.74 12.33
N ASP A 380 8.97 -25.51 12.89
CA ASP A 380 10.40 -25.38 12.66
C ASP A 380 10.73 -25.51 11.17
N LYS A 381 10.14 -26.52 10.50
CA LYS A 381 10.38 -26.72 9.07
C LYS A 381 9.83 -25.58 8.20
N ILE A 382 8.70 -24.99 8.60
CA ILE A 382 8.18 -23.79 7.92
C ILE A 382 9.17 -22.64 8.06
N LEU A 383 9.65 -22.35 9.27
CA LEU A 383 10.62 -21.26 9.51
C LEU A 383 11.91 -21.48 8.73
N GLU A 384 12.49 -22.69 8.80
CA GLU A 384 13.70 -23.08 8.08
C GLU A 384 13.57 -22.82 6.57
N LEU A 385 12.48 -23.31 5.95
CA LEU A 385 12.29 -23.17 4.51
C LEU A 385 11.96 -21.74 4.08
N PHE A 386 11.29 -20.96 4.93
CA PHE A 386 11.13 -19.54 4.68
C PHE A 386 12.48 -18.82 4.73
N GLU A 387 13.29 -19.05 5.76
CA GLU A 387 14.62 -18.44 5.90
C GLU A 387 15.53 -18.78 4.72
N ASP A 388 15.70 -20.07 4.42
CA ASP A 388 16.60 -20.53 3.35
C ASP A 388 16.22 -19.94 1.98
N ILE A 389 14.93 -20.08 1.62
CA ILE A 389 14.44 -19.63 0.31
C ILE A 389 14.40 -18.10 0.25
N GLY A 390 14.05 -17.44 1.36
CA GLY A 390 14.05 -16.00 1.51
C GLY A 390 15.43 -15.39 1.28
N MET A 391 16.46 -15.97 1.92
CA MET A 391 17.86 -15.58 1.75
C MET A 391 18.32 -15.75 0.30
N GLU A 392 17.99 -16.89 -0.33
CA GLU A 392 18.37 -17.15 -1.72
C GLU A 392 17.67 -16.23 -2.72
N MET A 393 16.44 -15.79 -2.41
CA MET A 393 15.69 -14.85 -3.24
C MET A 393 16.05 -13.39 -2.97
N GLY A 394 16.90 -13.09 -2.00
CA GLY A 394 17.19 -11.73 -1.56
C GLY A 394 15.99 -11.03 -0.93
N LEU A 395 15.05 -11.79 -0.36
CA LEU A 395 13.97 -11.27 0.47
C LEU A 395 14.43 -11.00 1.90
N LEU A 396 15.58 -11.58 2.29
CA LEU A 396 16.26 -11.43 3.56
C LEU A 396 17.73 -11.05 3.27
N ASP A 397 18.32 -10.19 4.09
CA ASP A 397 19.70 -9.74 3.93
C ASP A 397 20.67 -10.78 4.54
N LYS A 398 21.72 -11.18 3.79
CA LYS A 398 22.78 -12.07 4.28
C LYS A 398 23.70 -11.35 5.27
N GLU A 399 23.24 -11.22 6.51
CA GLU A 399 23.97 -11.15 7.79
C GLU A 399 23.07 -10.50 8.86
N VAL A 400 22.30 -11.28 9.63
CA VAL A 400 21.97 -10.93 11.04
C VAL A 400 21.66 -12.22 11.84
N GLY A 401 22.68 -12.87 12.38
CA GLY A 401 22.51 -13.61 13.62
C GLY A 401 22.50 -12.59 14.76
N SER A 402 21.40 -12.51 15.52
CA SER A 402 21.25 -11.72 16.75
C SER A 402 22.16 -10.48 16.87
N VAL A 403 21.83 -9.42 16.13
CA VAL A 403 22.26 -8.07 16.48
C VAL A 403 20.96 -7.30 16.64
N ALA A 404 20.60 -7.03 17.90
CA ALA A 404 19.68 -5.95 18.21
C ALA A 404 20.03 -4.75 17.34
N ALA A 405 19.05 -4.06 16.79
CA ALA A 405 19.21 -2.86 15.97
C ALA A 405 20.35 -1.94 16.48
N GLU A 406 21.56 -2.18 15.97
CA GLU A 406 22.71 -1.31 16.05
C GLU A 406 23.13 -1.14 14.60
N GLY A 407 22.61 -0.08 13.99
CA GLY A 407 22.71 0.15 12.56
C GLY A 407 21.61 1.05 11.99
N SER A 408 20.50 1.25 12.71
CA SER A 408 19.95 2.61 12.69
C SER A 408 21.04 3.47 13.32
N LEU A 409 21.43 4.55 12.64
CA LEU A 409 21.88 5.70 13.41
C LEU A 409 20.70 5.99 14.33
N ALA A 410 20.80 5.52 15.57
CA ALA A 410 19.85 5.81 16.61
C ALA A 410 19.86 7.33 16.72
N TYR A 411 18.89 7.97 16.08
CA TYR A 411 18.47 9.29 16.48
C TYR A 411 17.83 9.07 17.83
N GLU A 412 18.63 9.16 18.88
CA GLU A 412 18.08 9.33 20.22
C GLU A 412 17.08 10.48 20.12
N PRO A 413 15.80 10.27 20.50
CA PRO A 413 14.89 11.38 20.65
C PRO A 413 15.55 12.31 21.65
N LEU A 414 15.95 13.50 21.21
CA LEU A 414 16.47 14.49 22.13
C LEU A 414 15.37 14.70 23.18
N PRO A 415 15.67 14.59 24.48
CA PRO A 415 14.71 14.95 25.51
C PRO A 415 14.51 16.45 25.40
N VAL A 416 13.36 16.87 24.87
CA VAL A 416 13.08 18.29 24.73
C VAL A 416 11.72 18.60 25.35
N GLU A 417 11.75 18.79 26.67
CA GLU A 417 10.66 19.41 27.43
C GLU A 417 10.51 20.89 27.03
N GLY A 418 9.28 21.37 26.82
CA GLY A 418 8.99 22.78 26.52
C GLY A 418 7.81 22.98 25.56
N ASP A 419 7.04 24.06 25.75
CA ASP A 419 5.88 24.41 24.92
C ASP A 419 6.31 24.78 23.49
N VAL A 420 5.64 24.18 22.50
CA VAL A 420 5.85 24.48 21.07
C VAL A 420 4.88 25.56 20.64
N SER A 421 5.39 26.61 20.00
CA SER A 421 4.61 27.69 19.41
C SER A 421 4.84 27.78 17.90
N ILE A 422 3.85 28.25 17.16
CA ILE A 422 3.91 28.41 15.71
C ILE A 422 3.94 29.89 15.35
N ARG A 423 4.88 30.26 14.49
CA ARG A 423 4.98 31.61 13.93
C ARG A 423 4.84 31.58 12.42
N GLU A 424 3.88 32.37 11.93
CA GLU A 424 3.77 32.68 10.51
C GLU A 424 4.90 33.62 10.08
N LEU A 425 5.51 33.32 8.93
CA LEU A 425 6.54 34.14 8.33
C LEU A 425 6.01 34.90 7.13
N SER A 426 6.39 36.17 7.04
CA SER A 426 6.08 37.02 5.89
C SER A 426 7.25 37.96 5.57
N GLY A 427 7.26 38.41 4.32
CA GLY A 427 8.24 39.36 3.81
C GLY A 427 9.67 38.81 3.71
N ARG A 428 10.59 39.65 3.23
CA ARG A 428 11.96 39.23 2.89
C ARG A 428 12.76 38.69 4.09
N LYS A 429 12.51 39.21 5.30
CA LYS A 429 13.19 38.73 6.51
C LYS A 429 12.68 37.33 6.90
N GLY A 430 11.36 37.13 6.91
CA GLY A 430 10.75 35.82 7.16
C GLY A 430 11.18 34.77 6.13
N ASN A 431 11.18 35.09 4.83
CA ASN A 431 11.63 34.16 3.79
C ASN A 431 13.08 33.70 3.99
N LYS A 432 13.98 34.62 4.39
CA LYS A 432 15.38 34.26 4.69
C LYS A 432 15.48 33.35 5.91
N GLU A 433 14.72 33.64 6.94
CA GLU A 433 14.64 32.83 8.14
C GLU A 433 14.15 31.41 7.80
N PHE A 434 13.05 31.30 7.08
CA PHE A 434 12.49 30.04 6.58
C PHE A 434 13.51 29.21 5.79
N VAL A 435 14.18 29.83 4.81
CA VAL A 435 15.17 29.13 3.98
C VAL A 435 16.35 28.65 4.80
N ARG A 436 16.82 29.47 5.76
CA ARG A 436 18.02 29.18 6.55
C ARG A 436 17.84 28.09 7.60
N MET A 437 16.61 27.68 7.89
CA MET A 437 16.32 26.58 8.81
C MET A 437 17.05 25.28 8.44
N VAL A 438 17.25 24.99 7.15
CA VAL A 438 17.93 23.74 6.75
C VAL A 438 19.38 23.66 7.24
N TRP A 439 20.09 24.80 7.27
CA TRP A 439 21.44 24.83 7.81
C TRP A 439 21.44 24.67 9.32
N ARG A 440 20.36 25.07 9.99
CA ARG A 440 20.23 24.89 11.43
C ARG A 440 19.97 23.42 11.77
N LEU A 441 19.11 22.76 11.01
CA LEU A 441 18.65 21.40 11.29
C LEU A 441 19.60 20.31 10.74
N HIS A 442 20.33 20.56 9.65
CA HIS A 442 21.06 19.51 8.94
C HIS A 442 22.57 19.76 8.78
N LYS A 443 23.13 20.85 9.34
CA LYS A 443 24.57 21.16 9.18
C LYS A 443 25.52 20.03 9.61
N ASP A 444 25.10 19.22 10.58
CA ASP A 444 25.91 18.16 11.16
C ASP A 444 25.63 16.80 10.49
N GLU A 445 24.72 16.76 9.51
CA GLU A 445 24.31 15.53 8.82
C GLU A 445 25.28 15.10 7.72
N GLU A 446 25.78 13.87 7.82
CA GLU A 446 26.82 13.37 6.93
C GLU A 446 26.34 13.20 5.49
N LYS A 447 25.05 12.94 5.24
CA LYS A 447 24.53 12.75 3.87
C LYS A 447 23.86 13.99 3.30
N TRP A 448 23.60 14.99 4.13
CA TRP A 448 23.04 16.26 3.69
C TRP A 448 24.03 17.07 2.85
N VAL A 449 23.49 17.80 1.87
CA VAL A 449 24.23 18.71 1.00
C VAL A 449 23.56 20.08 1.05
N ALA A 450 24.33 21.09 1.44
CA ALA A 450 23.84 22.45 1.58
C ALA A 450 23.33 23.00 0.22
N PRO A 451 22.10 23.54 0.17
CA PRO A 451 21.56 24.09 -1.06
C PRO A 451 22.14 25.49 -1.35
N ILE A 452 21.87 25.99 -2.55
CA ILE A 452 22.14 27.38 -2.92
C ILE A 452 21.03 28.26 -2.36
N GLU A 453 21.35 29.12 -1.39
CA GLU A 453 20.36 29.93 -0.66
C GLU A 453 19.54 30.80 -1.62
N MET A 454 20.18 31.38 -2.64
CA MET A 454 19.50 32.23 -3.61
C MET A 454 18.43 31.48 -4.39
N ASP A 455 18.68 30.22 -4.77
CA ASP A 455 17.72 29.42 -5.54
C ASP A 455 16.55 29.01 -4.66
N ARG A 456 16.81 28.62 -3.40
CA ARG A 456 15.77 28.36 -2.40
C ARG A 456 14.89 29.58 -2.13
N MET A 457 15.50 30.77 -2.04
CA MET A 457 14.77 32.02 -1.87
C MET A 457 13.86 32.36 -3.05
N ARG A 458 14.23 31.97 -4.28
CA ARG A 458 13.40 32.18 -5.48
C ARG A 458 12.17 31.28 -5.46
N LEU A 459 12.31 30.02 -5.05
CA LEU A 459 11.19 29.06 -4.99
C LEU A 459 10.04 29.55 -4.11
N ILE A 460 10.30 30.36 -3.09
CA ILE A 460 9.29 30.93 -2.17
C ILE A 460 9.03 32.43 -2.41
N ASP A 461 9.55 33.02 -3.50
CA ASP A 461 9.31 34.42 -3.86
C ASP A 461 7.96 34.53 -4.58
N THR A 462 6.90 34.83 -3.82
CA THR A 462 5.52 34.95 -4.33
C THR A 462 5.30 36.11 -5.29
N VAL A 463 6.28 37.01 -5.46
CA VAL A 463 6.20 38.14 -6.40
C VAL A 463 6.89 37.81 -7.72
N LYS A 464 8.03 37.13 -7.67
CA LYS A 464 8.86 36.88 -8.87
C LYS A 464 8.68 35.49 -9.47
N ASN A 465 8.32 34.49 -8.69
CA ASN A 465 8.15 33.14 -9.21
C ASN A 465 6.76 33.04 -9.90
N PRO A 466 6.72 32.75 -11.22
CA PRO A 466 5.46 32.72 -11.99
C PRO A 466 4.44 31.70 -11.48
N PHE A 467 4.87 30.65 -10.78
CA PHE A 467 3.99 29.66 -10.14
C PHE A 467 2.92 30.31 -9.25
N TYR A 468 3.29 31.36 -8.50
CA TYR A 468 2.37 32.02 -7.57
C TYR A 468 1.37 32.99 -8.24
N LYS A 469 1.35 33.07 -9.58
CA LYS A 469 0.24 33.73 -10.29
C LYS A 469 -1.07 32.93 -10.17
N HIS A 470 -0.97 31.64 -9.86
CA HIS A 470 -2.08 30.69 -9.76
C HIS A 470 -1.89 29.73 -8.56
N ALA A 471 -1.13 30.15 -7.56
CA ALA A 471 -0.88 29.37 -6.36
C ALA A 471 -0.77 30.27 -5.12
N GLY A 472 -1.25 29.78 -3.98
CA GLY A 472 -1.09 30.40 -2.67
C GLY A 472 0.05 29.77 -1.89
N LEU A 473 0.77 30.57 -1.08
CA LEU A 473 1.83 30.11 -0.20
C LEU A 473 1.69 30.70 1.19
N LYS A 474 1.84 29.87 2.21
CA LYS A 474 1.95 30.26 3.61
C LYS A 474 3.14 29.56 4.25
N LEU A 475 3.98 30.31 4.95
CA LEU A 475 5.22 29.81 5.56
C LEU A 475 5.09 29.83 7.09
N PHE A 476 5.46 28.72 7.73
CA PHE A 476 5.43 28.58 9.17
C PHE A 476 6.76 28.05 9.71
N ILE A 477 7.14 28.52 10.90
CA ILE A 477 8.20 27.96 11.73
C ILE A 477 7.59 27.54 13.08
N ALA A 478 8.11 26.43 13.61
CA ALA A 478 7.88 26.04 14.99
C ALA A 478 9.04 26.53 15.86
N GLU A 479 8.70 27.13 16.99
CA GLU A 479 9.64 27.63 18.00
C GLU A 479 9.37 26.94 19.33
N ARG A 480 10.43 26.51 20.00
CA ARG A 480 10.40 26.04 21.38
C ARG A 480 11.32 26.93 22.19
N ASP A 481 10.82 27.51 23.27
CA ASP A 481 11.56 28.46 24.12
C ASP A 481 12.21 29.63 23.34
N GLY A 482 11.53 30.07 22.26
CA GLY A 482 12.02 31.14 21.37
C GLY A 482 13.07 30.71 20.35
N GLU A 483 13.43 29.43 20.29
CA GLU A 483 14.38 28.88 19.34
C GLU A 483 13.67 28.11 18.21
N PRO A 484 13.98 28.39 16.93
CA PRO A 484 13.41 27.65 15.81
C PRO A 484 13.81 26.16 15.78
N VAL A 485 12.82 25.27 15.71
CA VAL A 485 12.98 23.80 15.75
C VAL A 485 12.36 23.06 14.56
N GLY A 486 11.63 23.76 13.69
CA GLY A 486 11.10 23.17 12.47
C GLY A 486 10.44 24.20 11.56
N ARG A 487 10.10 23.78 10.35
CA ARG A 487 9.44 24.61 9.34
C ARG A 487 8.52 23.80 8.44
N ILE A 488 7.53 24.46 7.87
CA ILE A 488 6.63 23.90 6.85
C ILE A 488 6.05 25.00 5.98
N ALA A 489 5.79 24.70 4.71
CA ALA A 489 5.00 25.53 3.83
C ALA A 489 3.65 24.86 3.56
N ALA A 490 2.57 25.64 3.58
CA ALA A 490 1.26 25.25 3.08
C ALA A 490 1.01 25.94 1.73
N ILE A 491 0.53 25.20 0.75
CA ILE A 491 0.51 25.59 -0.66
C ILE A 491 -0.84 25.23 -1.27
N VAL A 492 -1.48 26.17 -1.95
CA VAL A 492 -2.66 25.90 -2.80
C VAL A 492 -2.22 26.02 -4.24
N ASN A 493 -2.57 25.05 -5.08
CA ASN A 493 -2.24 25.06 -6.50
C ASN A 493 -3.53 25.01 -7.33
N ASP A 494 -3.95 26.17 -7.84
CA ASP A 494 -5.23 26.29 -8.55
C ASP A 494 -5.21 25.52 -9.87
N VAL A 495 -4.06 25.47 -10.55
CA VAL A 495 -3.90 24.72 -11.81
C VAL A 495 -4.06 23.23 -11.58
N HIS A 496 -3.52 22.69 -10.48
CA HIS A 496 -3.74 21.29 -10.11
C HIS A 496 -5.23 21.00 -9.90
N ASN A 497 -5.87 21.77 -9.02
CA ASN A 497 -7.28 21.56 -8.68
C ASN A 497 -8.21 21.74 -9.89
N GLN A 498 -7.90 22.66 -10.81
CA GLN A 498 -8.64 22.81 -12.07
C GLN A 498 -8.39 21.66 -13.05
N THR A 499 -7.16 21.18 -13.16
CA THR A 499 -6.78 20.10 -14.10
C THR A 499 -7.42 18.77 -13.70
N TYR A 500 -7.43 18.46 -12.40
CA TYR A 500 -7.91 17.18 -11.88
C TYR A 500 -9.34 17.25 -11.30
N ASN A 501 -9.93 18.45 -11.21
CA ASN A 501 -11.23 18.68 -10.56
C ASN A 501 -11.23 18.20 -9.09
N ASP A 502 -10.16 18.54 -8.38
CA ASP A 502 -9.89 18.15 -7.00
C ASP A 502 -9.96 19.35 -6.03
N LYS A 503 -9.89 19.07 -4.73
CA LYS A 503 -9.77 20.07 -3.65
C LYS A 503 -8.58 19.78 -2.75
N ILE A 504 -7.42 19.63 -3.37
CA ILE A 504 -6.18 19.23 -2.70
C ILE A 504 -5.32 20.47 -2.41
N GLY A 505 -4.97 20.62 -1.14
CA GLY A 505 -3.89 21.45 -0.68
C GLY A 505 -2.58 20.67 -0.64
N PHE A 506 -1.47 21.38 -0.72
CA PHE A 506 -0.14 20.79 -0.64
C PHE A 506 0.62 21.29 0.59
N PHE A 507 1.46 20.44 1.16
CA PHE A 507 2.51 20.90 2.07
C PHE A 507 3.88 20.63 1.45
N GLY A 508 4.87 21.43 1.82
CA GLY A 508 6.23 21.34 1.29
C GLY A 508 7.24 21.94 2.26
N PHE A 509 8.52 21.87 1.88
CA PHE A 509 9.64 22.41 2.68
C PHE A 509 9.63 21.96 4.15
N PHE A 510 9.08 20.77 4.41
CA PHE A 510 8.86 20.25 5.75
C PHE A 510 10.19 19.78 6.34
N GLU A 511 10.61 20.40 7.44
CA GLU A 511 11.74 19.95 8.24
C GLU A 511 11.43 20.13 9.71
N SER A 512 11.81 19.15 10.51
CA SER A 512 11.57 19.13 11.95
C SER A 512 12.73 18.42 12.63
N VAL A 513 13.04 18.82 13.86
CA VAL A 513 13.73 17.93 14.80
C VAL A 513 12.92 16.64 15.00
N ASN A 514 13.57 15.57 15.48
CA ASN A 514 12.93 14.29 15.78
C ASN A 514 11.99 14.39 17.01
N ASP A 515 10.87 15.08 16.83
CA ASP A 515 9.89 15.39 17.87
C ASP A 515 8.49 15.43 17.27
N GLN A 516 7.63 14.52 17.72
CA GLN A 516 6.28 14.38 17.21
C GLN A 516 5.40 15.61 17.50
N ASN A 517 5.62 16.32 18.61
CA ASN A 517 4.82 17.50 18.95
C ASN A 517 5.14 18.66 18.02
N VAL A 518 6.42 18.84 17.66
CA VAL A 518 6.85 19.85 16.68
C VAL A 518 6.27 19.53 15.30
N ALA A 519 6.39 18.27 14.85
CA ALA A 519 5.85 17.82 13.58
C ALA A 519 4.32 18.01 13.52
N ASN A 520 3.60 17.58 14.55
CA ASN A 520 2.15 17.75 14.65
C ASN A 520 1.74 19.22 14.60
N ALA A 521 2.42 20.10 15.34
CA ALA A 521 2.12 21.53 15.34
C ALA A 521 2.29 22.16 13.94
N LEU A 522 3.37 21.81 13.23
CA LEU A 522 3.61 22.26 11.85
C LEU A 522 2.57 21.71 10.88
N LEU A 523 2.32 20.40 10.89
CA LEU A 523 1.37 19.76 9.99
C LEU A 523 -0.06 20.24 10.24
N ASN A 524 -0.44 20.48 11.50
CA ASN A 524 -1.76 20.98 11.86
C ASN A 524 -1.95 22.43 11.41
N VAL A 525 -1.00 23.34 11.65
CA VAL A 525 -1.16 24.73 11.18
C VAL A 525 -1.25 24.84 9.66
N ALA A 526 -0.49 24.01 8.94
CA ALA A 526 -0.57 23.94 7.48
C ALA A 526 -1.93 23.41 7.04
N SER A 527 -2.40 22.35 7.69
CA SER A 527 -3.72 21.73 7.44
C SER A 527 -4.87 22.69 7.70
N ASP A 528 -4.81 23.46 8.79
CA ASP A 528 -5.84 24.44 9.16
C ASP A 528 -5.92 25.57 8.14
N TRP A 529 -4.77 26.11 7.73
CA TRP A 529 -4.72 27.12 6.67
C TRP A 529 -5.29 26.59 5.35
N LEU A 530 -4.95 25.35 4.95
CA LEU A 530 -5.49 24.73 3.74
C LEU A 530 -7.01 24.53 3.81
N ARG A 531 -7.54 24.17 4.99
CA ARG A 531 -8.99 24.05 5.22
C ARG A 531 -9.69 25.40 5.06
N GLU A 532 -9.08 26.49 5.55
CA GLU A 532 -9.57 27.86 5.33
C GLU A 532 -9.57 28.26 3.86
N GLN A 533 -8.61 27.76 3.06
CA GLN A 533 -8.59 27.94 1.60
C GLN A 533 -9.57 27.02 0.85
N GLY A 534 -10.37 26.22 1.56
CA GLY A 534 -11.42 25.37 0.97
C GLY A 534 -10.95 24.01 0.47
N MET A 535 -9.76 23.56 0.88
CA MET A 535 -9.24 22.23 0.56
C MET A 535 -9.82 21.18 1.51
N ASP A 536 -10.03 19.95 1.02
CA ASP A 536 -10.52 18.81 1.83
C ASP A 536 -9.45 17.73 2.09
N THR A 537 -8.29 17.88 1.46
CA THR A 537 -7.19 16.93 1.49
C THR A 537 -5.87 17.70 1.43
N VAL A 538 -4.85 17.21 2.14
CA VAL A 538 -3.47 17.74 2.11
C VAL A 538 -2.50 16.67 1.62
N ARG A 539 -1.66 17.00 0.64
CA ARG A 539 -0.69 16.08 0.01
C ARG A 539 0.72 16.66 0.00
N GLY A 540 1.74 15.84 0.24
CA GLY A 540 3.12 16.30 0.24
C GLY A 540 4.14 15.32 0.81
N PRO A 541 5.41 15.71 0.93
CA PRO A 541 5.89 17.05 0.62
C PRO A 541 6.03 17.31 -0.89
N VAL A 542 5.65 18.52 -1.32
CA VAL A 542 5.85 19.08 -2.66
C VAL A 542 6.37 20.52 -2.51
N SER A 543 7.54 20.84 -3.07
CA SER A 543 8.30 22.05 -2.70
C SER A 543 8.74 22.91 -3.90
N PRO A 544 7.90 23.84 -4.39
CA PRO A 544 6.47 24.00 -4.11
C PRO A 544 5.54 23.25 -5.09
N SER A 545 6.06 22.75 -6.21
CA SER A 545 5.28 22.10 -7.27
C SER A 545 5.82 20.71 -7.59
N THR A 546 5.01 19.88 -8.27
CA THR A 546 5.46 18.57 -8.80
C THR A 546 6.53 18.72 -9.89
N ASN A 547 6.68 19.92 -10.45
CA ASN A 547 7.77 20.28 -11.36
C ASN A 547 9.09 20.67 -10.64
N ASP A 548 9.10 20.71 -9.30
CA ASP A 548 10.25 21.05 -8.46
C ASP A 548 10.71 19.83 -7.63
N GLU A 549 10.89 19.99 -6.31
CA GLU A 549 11.26 18.89 -5.39
C GLU A 549 10.02 18.20 -4.80
N VAL A 550 10.01 16.86 -4.89
CA VAL A 550 8.84 16.05 -4.54
C VAL A 550 9.24 14.85 -3.69
N GLY A 551 8.47 14.62 -2.62
CA GLY A 551 8.55 13.44 -1.75
C GLY A 551 9.64 13.52 -0.68
N LEU A 552 9.48 12.68 0.36
CA LEU A 552 10.54 12.37 1.32
C LEU A 552 11.34 11.17 0.84
N LEU A 553 12.65 11.18 1.05
CA LEU A 553 13.46 9.97 0.95
C LEU A 553 12.97 8.96 1.99
N ILE A 554 12.59 7.77 1.54
CA ILE A 554 12.13 6.65 2.38
C ILE A 554 13.03 5.41 2.25
N LYS A 555 13.88 5.35 1.23
CA LYS A 555 14.92 4.31 1.04
C LYS A 555 16.14 4.93 0.35
N GLY A 556 17.34 4.49 0.74
CA GLY A 556 18.61 4.91 0.16
C GLY A 556 19.28 6.07 0.89
N PHE A 557 19.15 6.10 2.22
CA PHE A 557 19.67 7.16 3.12
C PHE A 557 21.20 7.18 3.19
N GLU A 558 21.86 6.08 2.84
CA GLU A 558 23.31 5.93 2.75
C GLU A 558 23.94 6.75 1.61
N HIS A 559 23.11 7.22 0.67
CA HIS A 559 23.52 8.02 -0.47
C HIS A 559 23.23 9.51 -0.27
N ILE A 560 24.13 10.36 -0.78
CA ILE A 560 23.84 11.79 -0.87
C ILE A 560 22.71 12.04 -1.89
N PRO A 561 21.90 13.10 -1.73
CA PRO A 561 20.93 13.47 -2.74
C PRO A 561 21.64 13.86 -4.04
N SER A 562 21.08 13.43 -5.17
CA SER A 562 21.49 13.93 -6.48
C SER A 562 21.01 15.37 -6.66
N ALA A 563 21.58 16.08 -7.63
CA ALA A 563 21.16 17.44 -7.94
C ALA A 563 19.63 17.55 -8.08
N LEU A 564 19.02 18.54 -7.43
CA LEU A 564 17.57 18.79 -7.42
C LEU A 564 16.71 17.65 -6.85
N MET A 565 17.27 16.77 -6.02
CA MET A 565 16.53 15.77 -5.25
C MET A 565 16.52 16.13 -3.77
N PRO A 566 15.41 15.88 -3.06
CA PRO A 566 15.31 16.15 -1.63
C PRO A 566 16.16 15.17 -0.82
N TRP A 567 16.47 15.55 0.41
CA TRP A 567 17.01 14.67 1.44
C TRP A 567 16.39 15.06 2.78
N ASN A 568 16.08 14.05 3.58
CA ASN A 568 15.60 14.19 4.94
C ASN A 568 16.24 13.11 5.81
N PRO A 569 16.33 13.33 7.13
CA PRO A 569 16.60 12.26 8.07
C PRO A 569 15.54 11.14 8.00
N PRO A 570 15.90 9.89 8.32
CA PRO A 570 14.96 8.77 8.32
C PRO A 570 13.72 8.98 9.18
N TYR A 571 13.89 9.58 10.37
CA TYR A 571 12.79 9.81 11.32
C TYR A 571 11.67 10.70 10.76
N CYS A 572 11.93 11.51 9.72
CA CYS A 572 10.89 12.36 9.13
C CYS A 572 9.73 11.54 8.53
N VAL A 573 10.00 10.28 8.15
CA VAL A 573 8.98 9.33 7.70
C VAL A 573 8.02 9.02 8.84
N ASP A 574 8.56 8.62 9.99
CA ASP A 574 7.78 8.29 11.18
C ASP A 574 6.95 9.50 11.65
N LEU A 575 7.53 10.71 11.61
CA LEU A 575 6.82 11.94 12.01
C LEU A 575 5.54 12.18 11.20
N LEU A 576 5.56 11.88 9.89
CA LEU A 576 4.38 12.03 9.02
C LEU A 576 3.37 10.91 9.23
N GLU A 577 3.84 9.65 9.28
CA GLU A 577 2.98 8.49 9.47
C GLU A 577 2.24 8.56 10.82
N ASN A 578 2.95 8.94 11.89
CA ASN A 578 2.36 9.17 13.21
C ASN A 578 1.41 10.38 13.26
N ALA A 579 1.60 11.37 12.37
CA ALA A 579 0.67 12.49 12.21
C ALA A 579 -0.59 12.12 11.40
N GLY A 580 -0.74 10.85 11.00
CA GLY A 580 -1.89 10.33 10.26
C GLY A 580 -1.82 10.56 8.75
N PHE A 581 -0.64 10.84 8.21
CA PHE A 581 -0.44 10.89 6.76
C PHE A 581 -0.16 9.48 6.23
N ALA A 582 -0.87 9.08 5.18
CA ALA A 582 -0.67 7.80 4.51
C ALA A 582 0.18 7.98 3.25
N LEU A 583 1.02 7.00 2.92
CA LEU A 583 1.79 6.99 1.68
C LEU A 583 0.83 6.89 0.47
N GLU A 584 0.84 7.89 -0.40
CA GLU A 584 -0.02 8.01 -1.58
C GLU A 584 0.70 7.58 -2.87
N LYS A 585 1.99 7.93 -3.01
CA LYS A 585 2.75 7.59 -4.22
C LYS A 585 4.22 7.36 -3.94
N LYS A 586 4.79 6.29 -4.50
CA LYS A 586 6.25 6.10 -4.54
C LYS A 586 6.86 6.60 -5.84
N LEU A 587 8.01 7.24 -5.68
CA LEU A 587 8.83 7.84 -6.71
C LEU A 587 10.20 7.15 -6.69
N LEU A 588 10.54 6.42 -7.75
CA LEU A 588 11.78 5.67 -7.86
C LEU A 588 12.90 6.54 -8.45
N ALA A 589 14.11 6.35 -7.94
CA ALA A 589 15.33 6.84 -8.56
C ALA A 589 16.21 5.65 -8.94
N TRP A 590 16.46 5.51 -10.23
CA TRP A 590 17.21 4.40 -10.81
C TRP A 590 18.67 4.78 -11.00
N ASN A 591 19.59 4.00 -10.44
CA ASN A 591 21.02 4.09 -10.68
C ASN A 591 21.36 3.31 -11.95
N VAL A 592 21.95 4.00 -12.93
CA VAL A 592 22.35 3.48 -14.23
C VAL A 592 23.87 3.55 -14.30
N GLU A 593 24.55 2.41 -14.43
CA GLU A 593 26.01 2.36 -14.40
C GLU A 593 26.61 1.88 -15.71
N TYR A 594 27.65 2.56 -16.19
CA TYR A 594 28.46 2.12 -17.32
C TYR A 594 29.58 1.16 -16.86
N PRO A 595 29.91 0.11 -17.62
CA PRO A 595 29.33 -0.31 -18.90
C PRO A 595 28.07 -1.18 -18.77
N ALA A 596 27.62 -1.50 -17.55
CA ALA A 596 26.53 -2.44 -17.29
C ALA A 596 25.21 -2.07 -18.00
N CYS A 597 24.96 -0.78 -18.21
CA CYS A 597 23.78 -0.27 -18.89
C CYS A 597 23.77 -0.49 -20.41
N MET A 598 24.92 -0.79 -21.01
CA MET A 598 25.07 -1.06 -22.44
C MET A 598 24.76 -2.52 -22.77
N THR A 599 23.55 -2.96 -22.42
CA THR A 599 23.13 -4.35 -22.64
C THR A 599 23.08 -4.69 -24.13
N ASP A 600 23.28 -5.97 -24.46
CA ASP A 600 23.12 -6.51 -25.81
C ASP A 600 21.80 -6.08 -26.48
N LYS A 601 20.74 -6.00 -25.68
CA LYS A 601 19.41 -5.57 -26.11
C LYS A 601 19.41 -4.10 -26.54
N ILE A 602 19.96 -3.20 -25.72
CA ILE A 602 20.09 -1.77 -26.04
C ILE A 602 20.98 -1.58 -27.29
N LEU A 603 22.10 -2.28 -27.37
CA LEU A 603 23.02 -2.21 -28.51
C LEU A 603 22.34 -2.65 -29.82
N ARG A 604 21.58 -3.75 -29.80
CA ARG A 604 20.84 -4.24 -30.99
C ARG A 604 19.72 -3.30 -31.40
N VAL A 605 18.89 -2.84 -30.45
CA VAL A 605 17.77 -1.92 -30.74
C VAL A 605 18.28 -0.63 -31.36
N THR A 606 19.32 -0.04 -30.77
CA THR A 606 19.89 1.22 -31.26
C THR A 606 20.62 1.04 -32.60
N ALA A 607 21.30 -0.09 -32.83
CA ALA A 607 21.91 -0.42 -34.13
C ALA A 607 20.87 -0.60 -35.24
N ALA A 608 19.76 -1.29 -34.96
CA ALA A 608 18.67 -1.49 -35.92
C ALA A 608 17.99 -0.15 -36.29
N LEU A 609 17.81 0.75 -35.32
CA LEU A 609 17.25 2.07 -35.58
C LEU A 609 18.21 2.97 -36.39
N LYS A 610 19.53 2.91 -36.12
CA LYS A 610 20.56 3.58 -36.92
C LYS A 610 20.63 3.04 -38.35
N GLN A 611 20.59 1.71 -38.54
CA GLN A 611 20.63 1.08 -39.88
C GLN A 611 19.39 1.35 -40.74
N ARG A 612 18.21 1.51 -40.12
CA ARG A 612 16.98 1.90 -40.82
C ARG A 612 16.99 3.36 -41.30
N GLY A 613 18.03 4.13 -40.99
CA GLY A 613 18.37 5.41 -41.62
C GLY A 613 17.46 6.60 -41.28
N LYS A 614 16.50 6.45 -40.36
CA LYS A 614 15.41 7.42 -40.22
C LYS A 614 15.41 8.24 -38.93
N ILE A 615 16.28 7.96 -37.96
CA ILE A 615 16.33 8.70 -36.68
C ILE A 615 17.78 9.03 -36.31
N ARG A 616 18.04 10.32 -36.04
CA ARG A 616 19.33 10.86 -35.59
C ARG A 616 19.18 11.42 -34.18
N VAL A 617 20.19 11.25 -33.32
CA VAL A 617 20.28 11.96 -32.04
C VAL A 617 21.35 13.05 -32.14
N ARG A 618 21.08 14.21 -31.57
CA ARG A 618 22.04 15.33 -31.51
C ARG A 618 21.99 16.06 -30.16
N PRO A 619 23.08 16.70 -29.72
CA PRO A 619 23.08 17.53 -28.53
C PRO A 619 22.32 18.87 -28.72
N LEU A 620 22.12 19.58 -27.62
CA LEU A 620 21.51 20.90 -27.55
C LEU A 620 22.36 21.95 -28.24
N SER A 621 21.74 22.79 -29.07
CA SER A 621 22.41 23.92 -29.69
C SER A 621 22.23 25.19 -28.87
N MET A 622 23.28 25.63 -28.17
CA MET A 622 23.26 26.90 -27.43
C MET A 622 23.03 28.13 -28.33
N LYS A 623 23.34 28.04 -29.63
CA LYS A 623 23.08 29.11 -30.60
C LYS A 623 21.58 29.28 -30.92
N ARG A 624 20.80 28.20 -30.78
CA ARG A 624 19.35 28.16 -31.05
C ARG A 624 18.56 27.94 -29.77
N PHE A 625 19.12 28.33 -28.62
CA PHE A 625 18.55 28.03 -27.31
C PHE A 625 17.03 28.33 -27.18
N PRO A 626 16.50 29.48 -27.66
CA PRO A 626 15.05 29.72 -27.61
C PRO A 626 14.22 28.71 -28.42
N GLU A 627 14.70 28.30 -29.59
CA GLU A 627 14.05 27.28 -30.43
C GLU A 627 14.08 25.91 -29.77
N GLU A 628 15.21 25.54 -29.15
CA GLU A 628 15.35 24.26 -28.45
C GLU A 628 14.45 24.18 -27.21
N VAL A 629 14.22 25.31 -26.52
CA VAL A 629 13.25 25.41 -25.41
C VAL A 629 11.82 25.17 -25.91
N GLU A 630 11.43 25.77 -27.05
CA GLU A 630 10.12 25.51 -27.66
C GLU A 630 9.95 24.04 -28.12
N ASN A 631 11.03 23.39 -28.56
CA ASN A 631 11.00 21.95 -28.87
C ASN A 631 10.77 21.10 -27.62
N ILE A 632 11.50 21.37 -26.52
CA ILE A 632 11.30 20.69 -25.24
C ILE A 632 9.86 20.86 -24.76
N LYS A 633 9.34 22.09 -24.79
CA LYS A 633 7.97 22.42 -24.41
C LYS A 633 6.92 21.62 -25.15
N GLY A 634 7.04 21.56 -26.49
CA GLY A 634 6.11 20.82 -27.33
C GLY A 634 6.09 19.33 -27.00
N ILE A 635 7.25 18.75 -26.66
CA ILE A 635 7.36 17.33 -26.32
C ILE A 635 6.89 17.08 -24.88
N TYR A 636 7.31 17.90 -23.90
CA TYR A 636 6.98 17.75 -22.48
C TYR A 636 5.48 17.69 -22.25
N ASN A 637 4.74 18.68 -22.75
CA ASN A 637 3.29 18.78 -22.54
C ASN A 637 2.49 17.62 -23.16
N GLN A 638 3.00 16.99 -24.22
CA GLN A 638 2.33 15.86 -24.89
C GLN A 638 2.76 14.50 -24.34
N ALA A 639 4.04 14.35 -23.99
CA ALA A 639 4.58 13.07 -23.53
C ALA A 639 4.24 12.78 -22.07
N TRP A 640 4.10 13.82 -21.23
CA TRP A 640 3.91 13.68 -19.78
C TRP A 640 2.47 13.81 -19.30
N GLN A 641 1.55 14.26 -20.16
CA GLN A 641 0.12 14.40 -19.85
C GLN A 641 -0.53 13.19 -19.13
N PRO A 642 -0.20 11.93 -19.47
CA PRO A 642 -0.81 10.76 -18.82
C PRO A 642 -0.30 10.47 -17.39
N ASN A 643 0.77 11.13 -16.93
CA ASN A 643 1.43 10.77 -15.68
C ASN A 643 0.68 11.33 -14.46
N TRP A 644 0.69 10.57 -13.37
CA TRP A 644 0.16 11.01 -12.08
C TRP A 644 0.87 12.29 -11.62
N GLY A 645 0.09 13.28 -11.16
CA GLY A 645 0.62 14.56 -10.70
C GLY A 645 1.21 15.47 -11.79
N PHE A 646 1.03 15.14 -13.07
CA PHE A 646 1.44 16.00 -14.17
C PHE A 646 0.71 17.34 -14.13
N LEU A 647 1.48 18.42 -14.13
CA LEU A 647 0.94 19.78 -14.22
C LEU A 647 1.47 20.45 -15.48
N PRO A 648 0.58 20.91 -16.38
CA PRO A 648 1.01 21.68 -17.53
C PRO A 648 1.65 22.97 -17.03
N MET A 649 2.89 23.21 -17.44
CA MET A 649 3.57 24.48 -17.17
C MET A 649 3.11 25.52 -18.19
N SER A 650 2.90 26.74 -17.70
CA SER A 650 2.75 27.91 -18.56
C SER A 650 4.05 28.24 -19.30
N ASP A 651 3.93 28.97 -20.40
CA ASP A 651 5.07 29.44 -21.20
C ASP A 651 6.09 30.21 -20.35
N GLU A 652 5.61 30.99 -19.39
CA GLU A 652 6.47 31.81 -18.52
C GLU A 652 7.20 30.98 -17.48
N GLU A 653 6.56 29.96 -16.89
CA GLU A 653 7.20 29.02 -15.97
C GLU A 653 8.29 28.21 -16.67
N MET A 654 7.98 27.65 -17.84
CA MET A 654 8.94 26.84 -18.59
C MET A 654 10.13 27.67 -19.08
N ASN A 655 9.89 28.90 -19.54
CA ASN A 655 10.97 29.81 -19.91
C ASN A 655 11.84 30.14 -18.71
N THR A 656 11.24 30.52 -17.58
CA THR A 656 11.95 30.81 -16.33
C THR A 656 12.86 29.64 -15.94
N MET A 657 12.29 28.43 -15.85
CA MET A 657 13.02 27.21 -15.51
C MET A 657 14.18 26.92 -16.49
N ALA A 658 13.94 27.05 -17.79
CA ALA A 658 14.97 26.83 -18.81
C ALA A 658 16.15 27.81 -18.67
N TYR A 659 15.87 29.10 -18.42
CA TYR A 659 16.92 30.11 -18.23
C TYR A 659 17.67 29.96 -16.90
N GLU A 660 17.04 29.40 -15.88
CA GLU A 660 17.70 29.06 -14.62
C GLU A 660 18.63 27.85 -14.79
N LEU A 661 18.13 26.78 -15.40
CA LEU A 661 18.93 25.58 -15.68
C LEU A 661 20.09 25.86 -16.64
N LYS A 662 19.98 26.89 -17.49
CA LYS A 662 21.03 27.31 -18.43
C LYS A 662 22.41 27.50 -17.79
N GLN A 663 22.49 27.81 -16.49
CA GLN A 663 23.76 28.02 -15.78
C GLN A 663 24.46 26.72 -15.39
N ILE A 664 23.71 25.62 -15.25
CA ILE A 664 24.22 24.31 -14.80
C ILE A 664 24.14 23.23 -15.89
N ILE A 665 23.46 23.51 -16.99
CA ILE A 665 23.29 22.60 -18.11
C ILE A 665 24.61 22.44 -18.89
N ASP A 666 24.96 21.20 -19.19
CA ASP A 666 25.99 20.90 -20.18
C ASP A 666 25.28 20.57 -21.49
N PRO A 667 25.53 21.30 -22.60
CA PRO A 667 24.81 21.10 -23.87
C PRO A 667 24.89 19.67 -24.42
N ASP A 668 25.95 18.93 -24.11
CA ASP A 668 26.12 17.54 -24.55
C ASP A 668 25.29 16.56 -23.72
N LEU A 669 24.82 16.96 -22.52
CA LEU A 669 23.92 16.20 -21.66
C LEU A 669 22.44 16.50 -21.93
N VAL A 670 22.14 17.18 -23.03
CA VAL A 670 20.79 17.47 -23.48
C VAL A 670 20.69 17.03 -24.92
N VAL A 671 19.93 15.98 -25.18
CA VAL A 671 19.91 15.32 -26.49
C VAL A 671 18.51 15.30 -27.08
N PHE A 672 18.43 15.47 -28.39
CA PHE A 672 17.19 15.47 -29.17
C PHE A 672 17.22 14.34 -30.18
N ALA A 673 16.13 13.58 -30.26
CA ALA A 673 15.90 12.60 -31.31
C ALA A 673 15.12 13.27 -32.46
N GLU A 674 15.68 13.25 -33.66
CA GLU A 674 15.11 13.83 -34.88
C GLU A 674 14.82 12.71 -35.88
N LYS A 675 13.66 12.76 -36.52
CA LYS A 675 13.26 11.76 -37.53
C LYS A 675 13.18 12.41 -38.91
N GLU A 676 13.71 11.72 -39.92
CA GLU A 676 13.59 12.16 -41.31
C GLU A 676 12.10 12.31 -41.71
N GLY A 677 11.77 13.48 -42.28
CA GLY A 677 10.39 13.85 -42.66
C GLY A 677 9.56 14.50 -41.55
N GLU A 678 10.13 14.74 -40.36
CA GLU A 678 9.49 15.54 -39.31
C GLU A 678 10.21 16.88 -39.14
N ASP A 679 9.47 17.98 -39.07
CA ASP A 679 10.04 19.34 -38.98
C ASP A 679 10.57 19.69 -37.57
N ARG A 680 10.25 18.88 -36.56
CA ARG A 680 10.67 19.08 -35.16
C ARG A 680 11.18 17.78 -34.53
N PRO A 681 12.00 17.86 -33.47
CA PRO A 681 12.41 16.69 -32.70
C PRO A 681 11.21 15.88 -32.20
N ILE A 682 11.36 14.57 -32.21
CA ILE A 682 10.33 13.60 -31.84
C ILE A 682 10.48 13.08 -30.40
N GLY A 683 11.60 13.42 -29.75
CA GLY A 683 11.88 13.13 -28.36
C GLY A 683 13.12 13.89 -27.87
N PHE A 684 13.28 13.99 -26.55
CA PHE A 684 14.45 14.61 -25.92
C PHE A 684 14.77 13.93 -24.58
N ALA A 685 16.01 14.06 -24.13
CA ALA A 685 16.44 13.73 -22.78
C ALA A 685 17.33 14.85 -22.23
N LEU A 686 17.14 15.18 -20.96
CA LEU A 686 17.84 16.24 -20.24
C LEU A 686 18.48 15.66 -18.98
N ALA A 687 19.81 15.69 -18.92
CA ALA A 687 20.57 15.44 -17.71
C ALA A 687 21.40 16.64 -17.28
N VAL A 688 21.70 16.70 -15.99
CA VAL A 688 22.62 17.65 -15.39
C VAL A 688 23.72 16.91 -14.62
N PRO A 689 24.96 17.41 -14.56
CA PRO A 689 25.98 16.84 -13.70
C PRO A 689 25.53 16.86 -12.23
N ASN A 690 25.88 15.84 -11.46
CA ASN A 690 25.55 15.77 -10.04
C ASN A 690 26.45 16.71 -9.21
N ILE A 691 26.19 18.02 -9.29
CA ILE A 691 26.98 19.06 -8.63
C ILE A 691 27.05 18.91 -7.10
N ASN A 692 26.12 18.17 -6.50
CA ASN A 692 26.13 17.86 -5.07
C ASN A 692 27.40 17.10 -4.65
N GLN A 693 28.02 16.30 -5.55
CA GLN A 693 29.30 15.67 -5.30
C GLN A 693 30.43 16.69 -5.13
N ALA A 694 30.44 17.76 -5.93
CA ALA A 694 31.44 18.81 -5.81
C ALA A 694 31.25 19.65 -4.53
N PHE A 695 30.01 19.88 -4.13
CA PHE A 695 29.68 20.56 -2.87
C PHE A 695 30.08 19.72 -1.66
N LYS A 696 29.78 18.41 -1.69
CA LYS A 696 30.10 17.51 -0.58
C LYS A 696 31.60 17.29 -0.39
N ASN A 697 32.36 17.23 -1.48
CA ASN A 697 33.81 17.10 -1.47
C ASN A 697 34.55 18.44 -1.20
N GLY A 698 33.82 19.53 -0.98
CA GLY A 698 34.36 20.87 -0.80
C GLY A 698 34.33 21.37 0.64
N LYS A 699 34.51 22.69 0.82
CA LYS A 699 34.34 23.33 2.13
C LYS A 699 32.84 23.41 2.49
N PRO A 700 32.45 23.31 3.77
CA PRO A 700 31.07 23.55 4.19
C PRO A 700 30.54 24.87 3.64
N ILE A 701 29.37 24.85 3.00
CA ILE A 701 28.76 26.01 2.36
C ILE A 701 27.85 26.72 3.39
N PRO A 702 28.25 27.87 3.95
CA PRO A 702 27.44 28.56 4.96
C PRO A 702 26.23 29.26 4.31
N PRO A 703 25.20 29.62 5.09
CA PRO A 703 24.19 30.56 4.62
C PRO A 703 24.75 31.99 4.52
N GLY A 704 24.07 32.85 3.78
CA GLY A 704 24.34 34.28 3.63
C GLY A 704 25.32 34.62 2.51
N ALA A 705 26.03 35.75 2.66
CA ALA A 705 26.85 36.33 1.59
C ALA A 705 27.98 35.40 1.10
N LYS A 706 28.41 34.45 1.94
CA LYS A 706 29.46 33.47 1.60
C LYS A 706 28.92 32.21 0.90
N ASN A 707 27.60 32.02 0.83
CA ASN A 707 26.97 30.82 0.26
C ASN A 707 27.40 30.58 -1.20
N LEU A 708 27.01 31.49 -2.10
CA LEU A 708 27.28 31.37 -3.53
C LEU A 708 28.79 31.39 -3.87
N PRO A 709 29.64 32.28 -3.31
CA PRO A 709 31.08 32.22 -3.57
C PRO A 709 31.73 30.89 -3.15
N THR A 710 31.30 30.31 -2.02
CA THR A 710 31.83 29.01 -1.57
C THR A 710 31.37 27.87 -2.47
N ALA A 711 30.10 27.88 -2.89
CA ALA A 711 29.57 26.90 -3.83
C ALA A 711 30.30 26.94 -5.18
N ILE A 712 30.53 28.14 -5.75
CA ILE A 712 31.29 28.31 -7.00
C ILE A 712 32.73 27.82 -6.84
N MET A 713 33.41 28.15 -5.74
CA MET A 713 34.75 27.66 -5.46
C MET A 713 34.78 26.13 -5.34
N ASN A 714 33.84 25.52 -4.62
CA ASN A 714 33.73 24.07 -4.49
C ASN A 714 33.49 23.41 -5.86
N LEU A 715 32.60 23.99 -6.69
CA LEU A 715 32.33 23.49 -8.03
C LEU A 715 33.57 23.57 -8.92
N MET A 716 34.32 24.67 -8.90
CA MET A 716 35.55 24.82 -9.69
C MET A 716 36.67 23.88 -9.24
N THR A 717 36.86 23.73 -7.92
CA THR A 717 37.95 22.93 -7.35
C THR A 717 37.69 21.43 -7.40
N ASN A 718 36.43 21.01 -7.25
CA ASN A 718 36.04 19.60 -7.22
C ASN A 718 35.32 19.13 -8.50
N LYS A 719 35.31 19.92 -9.59
CA LYS A 719 34.64 19.55 -10.85
C LYS A 719 35.01 18.17 -11.36
N LYS A 720 36.29 17.79 -11.24
CA LYS A 720 36.83 16.50 -11.69
C LYS A 720 36.40 15.30 -10.83
N LYS A 721 35.77 15.54 -9.67
CA LYS A 721 35.23 14.49 -8.79
C LYS A 721 33.75 14.20 -9.07
N ILE A 722 33.14 14.88 -10.05
CA ILE A 722 31.78 14.59 -10.47
C ILE A 722 31.84 13.40 -11.42
N ASP A 723 31.41 12.23 -10.94
CA ASP A 723 31.38 10.97 -11.69
C ASP A 723 29.95 10.51 -12.03
N ALA A 724 28.95 11.30 -11.62
CA ALA A 724 27.54 11.01 -11.85
C ALA A 724 26.79 12.19 -12.48
N MET A 725 25.75 11.87 -13.25
CA MET A 725 24.75 12.82 -13.74
C MET A 725 23.34 12.43 -13.27
N ARG A 726 22.41 13.37 -13.24
CA ARG A 726 20.99 13.09 -13.03
C ARG A 726 20.21 13.39 -14.30
N ILE A 727 19.48 12.40 -14.80
CA ILE A 727 18.53 12.48 -15.90
C ILE A 727 17.21 13.00 -15.31
N ILE A 728 16.96 14.30 -15.46
CA ILE A 728 15.81 15.00 -14.87
C ILE A 728 14.53 14.65 -15.62
N THR A 729 14.59 14.65 -16.95
CA THR A 729 13.41 14.38 -17.77
C THR A 729 13.79 13.76 -19.11
N LEU A 730 12.93 12.86 -19.58
CA LEU A 730 12.97 12.27 -20.90
C LEU A 730 11.55 12.23 -21.43
N GLY A 731 11.36 12.64 -22.68
CA GLY A 731 10.06 12.66 -23.32
C GLY A 731 10.17 12.17 -24.76
N VAL A 732 9.26 11.29 -25.16
CA VAL A 732 9.08 10.87 -26.55
C VAL A 732 7.62 11.09 -26.90
N LEU A 733 7.34 11.71 -28.06
CA LEU A 733 5.97 11.96 -28.49
C LEU A 733 5.18 10.64 -28.59
N PRO A 734 3.88 10.61 -28.21
CA PRO A 734 3.09 9.38 -28.15
C PRO A 734 3.17 8.50 -29.40
N LYS A 735 3.19 9.10 -30.61
CA LYS A 735 3.31 8.37 -31.88
C LYS A 735 4.63 7.59 -32.07
N TYR A 736 5.65 7.82 -31.24
CA TYR A 736 6.96 7.15 -31.31
C TYR A 736 7.35 6.40 -30.02
N GLN A 737 6.49 6.38 -29.01
CA GLN A 737 6.70 5.57 -27.81
C GLN A 737 6.71 4.07 -28.16
N ALA A 738 7.44 3.28 -27.38
CA ALA A 738 7.66 1.84 -27.60
C ALA A 738 8.28 1.45 -28.95
N LYS A 739 8.94 2.40 -29.65
CA LYS A 739 9.68 2.15 -30.92
C LYS A 739 11.20 2.21 -30.74
N GLY A 740 11.70 2.28 -29.50
CA GLY A 740 13.12 2.29 -29.15
C GLY A 740 13.83 3.65 -29.24
N VAL A 741 13.08 4.74 -29.38
CA VAL A 741 13.63 6.12 -29.41
C VAL A 741 14.19 6.54 -28.05
N ASP A 742 13.49 6.17 -26.98
CA ASP A 742 13.90 6.25 -25.59
C ASP A 742 15.25 5.56 -25.33
N ALA A 743 15.42 4.33 -25.82
CA ALA A 743 16.69 3.60 -25.72
C ALA A 743 17.84 4.29 -26.46
N MET A 744 17.57 4.94 -27.60
CA MET A 744 18.58 5.75 -28.31
C MET A 744 18.98 6.99 -27.51
N LEU A 745 18.00 7.67 -26.91
CA LEU A 745 18.25 8.86 -26.09
C LEU A 745 19.08 8.51 -24.84
N TYR A 746 18.71 7.45 -24.11
CA TYR A 746 19.48 6.98 -22.95
C TYR A 746 20.91 6.57 -23.32
N ARG A 747 21.07 5.82 -24.42
CA ARG A 747 22.38 5.39 -24.89
C ARG A 747 23.27 6.60 -25.22
N GLU A 748 22.77 7.53 -26.03
CA GLU A 748 23.54 8.72 -26.41
C GLU A 748 23.91 9.52 -25.15
N LEU A 749 22.96 9.73 -24.24
CA LEU A 749 23.19 10.48 -23.01
C LEU A 749 24.27 9.84 -22.13
N MET A 750 24.25 8.51 -21.97
CA MET A 750 25.29 7.78 -21.23
C MET A 750 26.64 7.84 -21.95
N GLU A 751 26.69 7.70 -23.28
CA GLU A 751 27.94 7.84 -24.05
C GLU A 751 28.55 9.24 -23.89
N GLN A 752 27.73 10.30 -23.93
CA GLN A 752 28.16 11.69 -23.69
C GLN A 752 28.63 11.93 -22.24
N GLY A 753 27.93 11.33 -21.27
CA GLY A 753 28.32 11.36 -19.85
C GLY A 753 29.69 10.74 -19.60
N VAL A 754 29.89 9.51 -20.10
CA VAL A 754 31.14 8.75 -19.96
C VAL A 754 32.31 9.49 -20.62
N ALA A 755 32.09 10.10 -21.78
CA ALA A 755 33.11 10.92 -22.47
C ALA A 755 33.59 12.12 -21.63
N LYS A 756 32.80 12.53 -20.62
CA LYS A 756 33.12 13.60 -19.68
C LYS A 756 33.53 13.11 -18.29
N GLY A 757 33.71 11.79 -18.12
CA GLY A 757 34.08 11.16 -16.85
C GLY A 757 32.91 10.87 -15.90
N MET A 758 31.67 10.95 -16.39
CA MET A 758 30.48 10.58 -15.62
C MET A 758 30.01 9.18 -16.04
N GLU A 759 30.41 8.16 -15.27
CA GLU A 759 30.10 6.76 -15.55
C GLU A 759 28.78 6.30 -14.92
N ARG A 760 28.18 7.13 -14.05
CA ARG A 760 26.91 6.85 -13.36
C ARG A 760 25.83 7.85 -13.75
N GLY A 761 24.60 7.38 -13.85
CA GLY A 761 23.41 8.19 -14.14
C GLY A 761 22.29 7.88 -13.16
N GLU A 762 21.66 8.90 -12.57
CA GLU A 762 20.41 8.72 -11.84
C GLU A 762 19.22 9.12 -12.73
N ALA A 763 18.35 8.18 -13.08
CA ALA A 763 17.06 8.50 -13.69
C ALA A 763 16.01 8.70 -12.60
N SER A 764 15.61 9.95 -12.35
CA SER A 764 14.70 10.27 -11.26
C SER A 764 13.89 11.56 -11.47
N TRP A 765 12.67 11.64 -10.95
CA TRP A 765 11.90 10.55 -10.33
C TRP A 765 11.05 9.81 -11.39
N VAL A 766 10.87 8.51 -11.20
CA VAL A 766 10.01 7.65 -12.03
C VAL A 766 8.89 7.11 -11.16
N LEU A 767 7.62 7.29 -11.57
CA LEU A 767 6.49 6.74 -10.83
C LEU A 767 6.60 5.21 -10.76
N GLU A 768 6.28 4.61 -9.61
CA GLU A 768 6.27 3.15 -9.44
C GLU A 768 5.35 2.42 -10.44
N ASP A 769 4.28 3.09 -10.89
CA ASP A 769 3.30 2.58 -11.84
C ASP A 769 3.62 2.96 -13.31
N ASN A 770 4.69 3.71 -13.58
CA ASN A 770 5.13 4.02 -14.95
C ASN A 770 5.87 2.84 -15.58
N LYS A 771 5.09 1.84 -16.02
CA LYS A 771 5.58 0.59 -16.62
C LYS A 771 6.56 0.80 -17.78
N MET A 772 6.37 1.85 -18.59
CA MET A 772 7.23 2.11 -19.75
C MET A 772 8.63 2.52 -19.30
N MET A 773 8.72 3.46 -18.37
CA MET A 773 10.00 3.96 -17.86
C MET A 773 10.70 2.93 -16.95
N ASN A 774 9.94 2.22 -16.11
CA ASN A 774 10.52 1.16 -15.27
C ASN A 774 11.10 0.01 -16.11
N ARG A 775 10.41 -0.42 -17.18
CA ARG A 775 10.97 -1.40 -18.13
C ARG A 775 12.18 -0.87 -18.89
N ALA A 776 12.20 0.42 -19.23
CA ALA A 776 13.36 1.03 -19.88
C ALA A 776 14.59 1.02 -18.94
N ALA A 777 14.39 1.30 -17.64
CA ALA A 777 15.43 1.21 -16.62
C ALA A 777 15.94 -0.24 -16.44
N GLU A 778 15.04 -1.22 -16.32
CA GLU A 778 15.38 -2.65 -16.26
C GLU A 778 16.18 -3.11 -17.49
N MET A 779 15.82 -2.64 -18.69
CA MET A 779 16.55 -2.94 -19.93
C MET A 779 18.00 -2.43 -19.94
N MET A 780 18.30 -1.44 -19.09
CA MET A 780 19.62 -0.87 -18.89
C MET A 780 20.30 -1.44 -17.63
N ASN A 781 19.85 -2.58 -17.10
CA ASN A 781 20.36 -3.14 -15.84
C ASN A 781 20.42 -2.10 -14.70
N ALA A 782 19.49 -1.14 -14.69
CA ALA A 782 19.48 -0.10 -13.67
C ALA A 782 18.89 -0.65 -12.37
N GLU A 783 19.37 -0.13 -11.24
CA GLU A 783 18.92 -0.52 -9.91
C GLU A 783 18.11 0.61 -9.25
N ALA A 784 16.93 0.29 -8.69
CA ALA A 784 16.14 1.23 -7.91
C ALA A 784 16.77 1.42 -6.52
N TYR A 785 17.76 2.31 -6.45
CA TYR A 785 18.62 2.49 -5.27
C TYR A 785 18.09 3.53 -4.26
N LYS A 786 17.24 4.46 -4.71
CA LYS A 786 16.52 5.39 -3.83
C LYS A 786 15.03 5.38 -4.13
N VAL A 787 14.23 5.52 -3.08
CA VAL A 787 12.77 5.63 -3.17
C VAL A 787 12.33 6.84 -2.37
N TYR A 788 11.45 7.64 -2.97
CA TYR A 788 10.82 8.78 -2.32
C TYR A 788 9.31 8.55 -2.18
N GLY A 789 8.72 9.02 -1.09
CA GLY A 789 7.30 8.89 -0.78
C GLY A 789 6.60 10.24 -0.79
N VAL A 790 5.47 10.33 -1.49
CA VAL A 790 4.49 11.40 -1.34
C VAL A 790 3.36 10.86 -0.46
N TYR A 791 2.98 11.65 0.54
CA TYR A 791 2.01 11.31 1.56
C TYR A 791 0.75 12.17 1.45
N GLU A 792 -0.36 11.69 1.97
CA GLU A 792 -1.66 12.35 1.94
C GLU A 792 -2.43 12.16 3.24
N LYS A 793 -3.18 13.19 3.64
CA LYS A 793 -4.12 13.14 4.76
C LYS A 793 -5.38 13.92 4.41
N LYS A 794 -6.55 13.45 4.85
CA LYS A 794 -7.80 14.23 4.72
C LYS A 794 -7.86 15.32 5.78
N LEU A 795 -8.32 16.51 5.38
CA LEU A 795 -8.48 17.70 6.23
C LEU A 795 -9.85 17.72 6.92
#